data_AF-A0A7G2EJX0-F1
#
_entry.id   AF-A0A7G2EJX0-F1
#
_cell.length_a   1.000
_cell.length_b   1.000
_cell.length_c   1.000
_cell.angle_alpha   90.00
_cell.angle_beta   90.00
_cell.angle_gamma   90.00
#
_symmetry.space_group_name_H-M   'P 1'
#
loop_
_entity.id
_entity.type
_entity.pdbx_description
1 polymer ?
#
loop_
_entity_poly.entity_id
_entity_poly.type
_entity_poly.pdbx_seq_one_letter_code
_entity_poly.pdbx_strand_id
1 'polypeptide(L)'
;MAARNLEKMASIDAQLRLLAPGKVSEDDKLIEYDALLLDRFLDILQDLHGEDVREFVQECYEVAADYDGNRNTEKLEELGNMLTSLDPGDSIVVTKSFSNMLSLANLAEEVQIAYRRRIKKLKKGDFADEASATTESDIEETLKRLLQLNKTPEEVFDALKNQTVDLVLTAHPTQSVRRSLLQKFGRIRDCLTQLYAKDITPDDKQELDEALQREIQAAFRTDEIRRTPPTPQDEMRAGMSYFHETIWKGVPKFLRRVDTALKNIGINERVPYNAPLIQFSSWMGGDRDGNPRVTPEVTRDVCLLARMMAANLYFSQIEDLMFEMSMWRCNEELRVRAERQRCAKRDAKHYIEFWKQIPANEPYRAILGDVRDKLYNTRERARQLLSSGVSDVPEDAVFTSVDQFLEPLELCYRSLCDCGDRPIADGSLLDFLRQVSTFGLALVKLDIRQESERHSDVLDAITTHLGIGSYKEWSEDKRQEWLLSELSGKRPLFGPDLPKTEEVADVLDTFKVISELPSDSFGAYIISMATAPSDVLAVELLQRECGITDPLRVVPLFEKLADLESAPAAVARLFSIEWYRNRINGKQEVMIGYSDSGKDAGRLSAAWQLYKTQEELVKVAKEYGVKLTMFHGRGGTVGRGGGPTHLAILSQPPDTIHGQLRVTVQGEVIEQSFGEEHLCFRTLQRFTAATLEHGMHPPVSPKPEWRVLMDEMAIIATEEYRSVVFKEPRFVEYFRLATPELEYGRMNIGSRPSKRKPSGGIESLRAIPWIFAWTQTRFHLPVWLGFGGAFKRVIQKDSKNLNMLKEMYNQWPFFRVTIDLVEMVFAKGDPGIAALYDRLLVSEELQPFGEQLRVNYQETRRLLLQVAGHKDILEGDPYLRQRLQLRDPYITTLNVCQAYTLKQIRDPSFHVKVRPHLSKDYMESSPAAELVKLNPKSEYAPGLEDTVILTMKGIAAVMGSGKERDTFVYLAKLSEQAERYEEMVESMKSVAKLNVDLTVEERNLLSVGYKNVIGSRRASWRIFSSIEQKEAVKGNDVNVKRIKEYMEKVELELSNICIDIMSVLDEHLIPSASEGESTVFFNKMKGDYYRYLAEFKSGNERKEAADQSLKAYEIATTAAEAKLPPTHPIRLGLALNFSVFYYEIMNAPERACHLAKQAFDEAISELDTLNEESYKDSTLIMQLLRDNLTLWTSDISEEGGDDAHKTNGSAKPGAGGDDAE
;
A
#
# COMPACT_ATOMS: atom_id res chain seq x y z
N MET A 1 -9.26 -20.59 37.72
CA MET A 1 -8.87 -19.86 36.50
C MET A 1 -9.55 -18.50 36.43
N ALA A 2 -10.89 -18.40 36.23
CA ALA A 2 -11.61 -17.10 36.15
C ALA A 2 -11.19 -16.00 37.17
N ALA A 3 -11.07 -16.32 38.46
CA ALA A 3 -10.63 -15.36 39.48
C ALA A 3 -9.17 -14.87 39.31
N ARG A 4 -8.28 -15.72 38.77
CA ARG A 4 -6.86 -15.41 38.52
C ARG A 4 -6.70 -14.55 37.25
N ASN A 5 -7.57 -14.74 36.26
CA ASN A 5 -7.63 -13.88 35.07
C ASN A 5 -8.15 -12.47 35.44
N LEU A 6 -9.14 -12.38 36.34
CA LEU A 6 -9.61 -11.08 36.88
C LEU A 6 -8.52 -10.30 37.63
N GLU A 7 -7.67 -10.99 38.40
CA GLU A 7 -6.50 -10.35 39.05
C GLU A 7 -5.42 -9.92 38.02
N LYS A 8 -5.17 -10.71 36.97
CA LYS A 8 -4.20 -10.37 35.91
C LYS A 8 -4.67 -9.21 35.00
N MET A 9 -5.96 -9.17 34.59
CA MET A 9 -6.54 -8.03 33.85
C MET A 9 -6.37 -6.70 34.61
N ALA A 10 -6.51 -6.73 35.94
CA ALA A 10 -6.32 -5.55 36.78
C ALA A 10 -4.86 -5.04 36.82
N SER A 11 -3.86 -5.84 36.40
CA SER A 11 -2.45 -5.44 36.39
C SER A 11 -2.11 -4.49 35.24
N ILE A 12 -2.46 -4.86 34.01
CA ILE A 12 -2.12 -4.07 32.80
C ILE A 12 -2.94 -2.77 32.75
N ASP A 13 -4.23 -2.84 33.06
CA ASP A 13 -5.08 -1.64 33.19
C ASP A 13 -4.57 -0.70 34.30
N ALA A 14 -4.06 -1.23 35.42
CA ALA A 14 -3.42 -0.42 36.45
C ALA A 14 -2.11 0.23 35.98
N GLN A 15 -1.24 -0.50 35.25
CA GLN A 15 0.00 0.05 34.70
C GLN A 15 -0.26 1.16 33.68
N LEU A 16 -1.20 0.97 32.75
CA LEU A 16 -1.62 2.01 31.80
C LEU A 16 -2.18 3.25 32.53
N ARG A 17 -2.97 3.05 33.60
CA ARG A 17 -3.44 4.14 34.48
C ARG A 17 -2.33 4.82 35.28
N LEU A 18 -1.23 4.14 35.61
CA LEU A 18 -0.07 4.80 36.25
C LEU A 18 0.67 5.72 35.27
N LEU A 19 0.76 5.35 34.00
CA LEU A 19 1.32 6.18 32.93
C LEU A 19 0.41 7.38 32.58
N ALA A 20 -0.91 7.16 32.57
CA ALA A 20 -1.93 8.16 32.23
C ALA A 20 -3.07 8.23 33.27
N PRO A 21 -2.85 8.83 34.46
CA PRO A 21 -3.79 8.76 35.59
C PRO A 21 -5.04 9.62 35.48
N GLY A 22 -5.12 10.53 34.49
CA GLY A 22 -6.26 11.43 34.28
C GLY A 22 -6.85 11.26 32.89
N LYS A 23 -8.17 11.16 32.80
CA LYS A 23 -8.90 11.19 31.52
C LYS A 23 -8.78 12.57 30.87
N VAL A 24 -8.50 12.62 29.57
CA VAL A 24 -8.37 13.87 28.80
C VAL A 24 -9.71 14.40 28.25
N SER A 25 -10.77 13.60 28.30
CA SER A 25 -12.16 13.99 28.05
C SER A 25 -13.15 13.05 28.76
N GLU A 26 -14.42 13.44 28.91
CA GLU A 26 -15.45 12.59 29.56
C GLU A 26 -15.68 11.26 28.82
N ASP A 27 -15.47 11.28 27.50
CA ASP A 27 -15.59 10.15 26.57
C ASP A 27 -14.23 9.50 26.23
N ASP A 28 -13.19 9.80 27.02
CA ASP A 28 -11.89 9.15 26.91
C ASP A 28 -12.00 7.69 27.36
N LYS A 29 -11.73 6.79 26.43
CA LYS A 29 -11.75 5.33 26.57
C LYS A 29 -10.42 4.70 26.11
N LEU A 30 -9.38 5.51 25.86
CA LEU A 30 -8.16 5.03 25.21
C LEU A 30 -7.47 3.92 26.01
N ILE A 31 -7.38 4.09 27.34
CA ILE A 31 -6.83 3.07 28.25
C ILE A 31 -7.71 1.81 28.23
N GLU A 32 -9.04 1.98 28.28
CA GLU A 32 -9.97 0.85 28.22
C GLU A 32 -9.89 0.06 26.90
N TYR A 33 -9.64 0.74 25.77
CA TYR A 33 -9.42 0.08 24.47
C TYR A 33 -8.08 -0.65 24.41
N ASP A 34 -6.99 0.00 24.82
CA ASP A 34 -5.65 -0.58 24.77
C ASP A 34 -5.54 -1.80 25.70
N ALA A 35 -6.05 -1.68 26.94
CA ALA A 35 -6.11 -2.79 27.89
C ALA A 35 -6.89 -4.01 27.36
N LEU A 36 -8.02 -3.79 26.67
CA LEU A 36 -8.79 -4.89 26.06
C LEU A 36 -8.00 -5.58 24.94
N LEU A 37 -7.35 -4.82 24.06
CA LEU A 37 -6.56 -5.37 22.96
C LEU A 37 -5.34 -6.15 23.46
N LEU A 38 -4.67 -5.66 24.51
CA LEU A 38 -3.53 -6.32 25.15
C LEU A 38 -3.95 -7.63 25.82
N ASP A 39 -5.05 -7.63 26.58
CA ASP A 39 -5.59 -8.82 27.24
C ASP A 39 -5.87 -9.93 26.22
N ARG A 40 -6.60 -9.59 25.15
CA ARG A 40 -6.92 -10.50 24.05
C ARG A 40 -5.67 -10.97 23.29
N PHE A 41 -4.70 -10.08 23.06
CA PHE A 41 -3.44 -10.45 22.43
C PHE A 41 -2.61 -11.40 23.29
N LEU A 42 -2.53 -11.18 24.60
CA LEU A 42 -1.78 -12.04 25.53
C LEU A 42 -2.43 -13.42 25.72
N ASP A 43 -3.76 -13.49 25.71
CA ASP A 43 -4.47 -14.78 25.69
C ASP A 43 -4.15 -15.56 24.40
N ILE A 44 -4.23 -14.90 23.22
CA ILE A 44 -3.81 -15.50 21.94
C ILE A 44 -2.33 -15.94 21.96
N LEU A 45 -1.46 -15.15 22.57
CA LEU A 45 -0.03 -15.46 22.69
C LEU A 45 0.21 -16.70 23.57
N GLN A 46 -0.53 -16.83 24.67
CA GLN A 46 -0.51 -18.00 25.54
C GLN A 46 -1.00 -19.26 24.81
N ASP A 47 -2.10 -19.15 24.05
CA ASP A 47 -2.67 -20.29 23.32
C ASP A 47 -1.75 -20.79 22.19
N LEU A 48 -0.92 -19.91 21.61
CA LEU A 48 -0.01 -20.25 20.52
C LEU A 48 1.39 -20.69 20.99
N HIS A 49 1.97 -20.05 22.01
CA HIS A 49 3.37 -20.26 22.41
C HIS A 49 3.56 -20.71 23.86
N GLY A 50 2.48 -20.77 24.65
CA GLY A 50 2.48 -21.21 26.05
C GLY A 50 2.56 -20.08 27.08
N GLU A 51 2.25 -20.43 28.34
CA GLU A 51 2.21 -19.48 29.46
C GLU A 51 3.57 -18.79 29.72
N ASP A 52 4.70 -19.49 29.54
CA ASP A 52 6.03 -18.93 29.81
C ASP A 52 6.39 -17.77 28.86
N VAL A 53 5.97 -17.83 27.58
CA VAL A 53 6.18 -16.73 26.62
C VAL A 53 5.24 -15.57 26.91
N ARG A 54 3.99 -15.85 27.30
CA ARG A 54 3.04 -14.80 27.75
C ARG A 54 3.59 -14.05 28.96
N GLU A 55 4.02 -14.77 30.00
CA GLU A 55 4.55 -14.17 31.22
C GLU A 55 5.84 -13.39 30.93
N PHE A 56 6.76 -13.90 30.10
CA PHE A 56 7.96 -13.16 29.72
C PHE A 56 7.68 -11.87 28.92
N VAL A 57 6.73 -11.91 27.97
CA VAL A 57 6.31 -10.71 27.21
C VAL A 57 5.62 -9.70 28.12
N GLN A 58 4.79 -10.17 29.07
CA GLN A 58 4.19 -9.30 30.08
C GLN A 58 5.28 -8.67 30.96
N GLU A 59 6.17 -9.44 31.59
CA GLU A 59 7.27 -8.93 32.43
C GLU A 59 8.11 -7.87 31.69
N CYS A 60 8.45 -8.10 30.42
CA CYS A 60 9.18 -7.11 29.61
C CYS A 60 8.41 -5.79 29.44
N TYR A 61 7.08 -5.85 29.32
CA TYR A 61 6.22 -4.68 29.27
C TYR A 61 6.14 -3.97 30.64
N GLU A 62 6.01 -4.70 31.74
CA GLU A 62 5.95 -4.11 33.10
C GLU A 62 7.27 -3.37 33.43
N VAL A 63 8.42 -3.98 33.13
CA VAL A 63 9.76 -3.36 33.33
C VAL A 63 9.95 -2.12 32.46
N ALA A 64 9.44 -2.12 31.22
CA ALA A 64 9.49 -0.94 30.34
C ALA A 64 8.56 0.18 30.83
N ALA A 65 7.34 -0.14 31.28
CA ALA A 65 6.42 0.83 31.86
C ALA A 65 6.97 1.46 33.16
N ASP A 66 7.62 0.67 34.02
CA ASP A 66 8.34 1.14 35.21
C ASP A 66 9.47 2.12 34.85
N TYR A 67 10.22 1.83 33.78
CA TYR A 67 11.22 2.74 33.24
C TYR A 67 10.58 4.03 32.71
N ASP A 68 9.51 3.96 31.93
CA ASP A 68 8.91 5.15 31.32
C ASP A 68 8.25 6.08 32.35
N GLY A 69 7.76 5.52 33.47
CA GLY A 69 7.25 6.26 34.63
C GLY A 69 8.32 6.91 35.51
N ASN A 70 9.43 6.20 35.81
CA ASN A 70 10.43 6.64 36.80
C ASN A 70 11.79 7.07 36.22
N ARG A 71 12.07 6.74 34.96
CA ARG A 71 13.33 6.95 34.22
C ARG A 71 14.58 6.38 34.93
N ASN A 72 14.44 5.29 35.69
CA ASN A 72 15.59 4.59 36.27
C ASN A 72 16.32 3.76 35.21
N THR A 73 17.53 4.18 34.81
CA THR A 73 18.33 3.49 33.79
C THR A 73 18.71 2.04 34.13
N GLU A 74 18.71 1.66 35.41
CA GLU A 74 18.92 0.25 35.82
C GLU A 74 17.85 -0.69 35.23
N LYS A 75 16.61 -0.21 35.04
CA LYS A 75 15.53 -0.98 34.41
C LYS A 75 15.80 -1.30 32.94
N LEU A 76 16.56 -0.45 32.23
CA LEU A 76 17.01 -0.74 30.85
C LEU A 76 18.06 -1.86 30.82
N GLU A 77 18.87 -2.01 31.88
CA GLU A 77 19.82 -3.11 32.02
C GLU A 77 19.12 -4.41 32.41
N GLU A 78 18.15 -4.35 33.31
CA GLU A 78 17.27 -5.47 33.67
C GLU A 78 16.58 -6.03 32.41
N LEU A 79 15.91 -5.17 31.65
CA LEU A 79 15.27 -5.52 30.38
C LEU A 79 16.28 -6.02 29.33
N GLY A 80 17.47 -5.40 29.28
CA GLY A 80 18.57 -5.84 28.42
C GLY A 80 19.06 -7.26 28.73
N ASN A 81 19.24 -7.58 30.01
CA ASN A 81 19.64 -8.92 30.48
C ASN A 81 18.53 -9.96 30.24
N MET A 82 17.26 -9.58 30.38
CA MET A 82 16.11 -10.43 29.99
C MET A 82 16.15 -10.75 28.50
N LEU A 83 16.15 -9.73 27.64
CA LEU A 83 16.07 -9.88 26.18
C LEU A 83 17.31 -10.57 25.58
N THR A 84 18.52 -10.22 26.03
CA THR A 84 19.74 -10.88 25.53
C THR A 84 19.80 -12.36 25.87
N SER A 85 19.21 -12.78 26.99
CA SER A 85 19.24 -14.19 27.39
C SER A 85 18.38 -15.10 26.50
N LEU A 86 17.51 -14.57 25.64
CA LEU A 86 16.70 -15.36 24.71
C LEU A 86 17.57 -16.03 23.63
N ASP A 87 17.11 -17.17 23.11
CA ASP A 87 17.63 -17.69 21.84
C ASP A 87 17.02 -16.90 20.66
N PRO A 88 17.54 -17.04 19.43
CA PRO A 88 17.06 -16.23 18.31
C PRO A 88 15.62 -16.52 17.87
N GLY A 89 15.06 -17.70 18.17
CA GLY A 89 13.66 -18.03 17.92
C GLY A 89 12.72 -17.27 18.85
N ASP A 90 12.96 -17.37 20.16
CA ASP A 90 12.23 -16.58 21.16
C ASP A 90 12.41 -15.06 20.91
N SER A 91 13.60 -14.62 20.49
CA SER A 91 13.88 -13.22 20.17
C SER A 91 12.97 -12.68 19.05
N ILE A 92 12.71 -13.47 18.00
CA ILE A 92 11.76 -13.10 16.94
C ILE A 92 10.33 -13.05 17.49
N VAL A 93 9.89 -14.06 18.26
CA VAL A 93 8.53 -14.13 18.80
C VAL A 93 8.24 -12.94 19.72
N VAL A 94 9.13 -12.65 20.67
CA VAL A 94 9.00 -11.52 21.59
C VAL A 94 8.99 -10.20 20.82
N THR A 95 9.94 -9.98 19.90
CA THR A 95 10.01 -8.73 19.12
C THR A 95 8.77 -8.54 18.24
N LYS A 96 8.28 -9.61 17.60
CA LYS A 96 7.04 -9.59 16.81
C LYS A 96 5.83 -9.28 17.69
N SER A 97 5.78 -9.81 18.91
CA SER A 97 4.71 -9.54 19.87
C SER A 97 4.66 -8.05 20.23
N PHE A 98 5.80 -7.42 20.53
CA PHE A 98 5.85 -5.97 20.77
C PHE A 98 5.51 -5.13 19.54
N SER A 99 5.88 -5.57 18.32
CA SER A 99 5.43 -4.94 17.06
C SER A 99 3.91 -4.99 16.88
N ASN A 100 3.28 -6.12 17.24
CA ASN A 100 1.82 -6.31 17.14
C ASN A 100 1.05 -5.54 18.21
N MET A 101 1.43 -5.63 19.48
CA MET A 101 0.81 -4.87 20.56
C MET A 101 0.86 -3.36 20.27
N LEU A 102 1.99 -2.86 19.78
CA LEU A 102 2.13 -1.46 19.36
C LEU A 102 1.26 -1.11 18.16
N SER A 103 1.04 -2.03 17.23
CA SER A 103 0.10 -1.84 16.11
C SER A 103 -1.35 -1.77 16.62
N LEU A 104 -1.74 -2.62 17.57
CA LEU A 104 -3.06 -2.60 18.21
C LEU A 104 -3.31 -1.30 18.99
N ALA A 105 -2.32 -0.81 19.75
CA ALA A 105 -2.39 0.48 20.44
C ALA A 105 -2.64 1.66 19.47
N ASN A 106 -2.02 1.64 18.27
CA ASN A 106 -2.31 2.64 17.23
C ASN A 106 -3.78 2.57 16.75
N LEU A 107 -4.38 1.37 16.61
CA LEU A 107 -5.79 1.23 16.22
C LEU A 107 -6.74 1.73 17.33
N ALA A 108 -6.41 1.50 18.60
CA ALA A 108 -7.15 2.05 19.74
C ALA A 108 -7.13 3.59 19.72
N GLU A 109 -5.98 4.21 19.40
CA GLU A 109 -5.90 5.66 19.22
C GLU A 109 -6.74 6.17 18.04
N GLU A 110 -6.71 5.49 16.90
CA GLU A 110 -7.49 5.88 15.72
C GLU A 110 -9.00 5.87 16.02
N VAL A 111 -9.50 4.81 16.66
CA VAL A 111 -10.88 4.72 17.15
C VAL A 111 -11.18 5.84 18.14
N GLN A 112 -10.31 6.06 19.13
CA GLN A 112 -10.50 7.15 20.09
C GLN A 112 -10.57 8.52 19.41
N ILE A 113 -9.73 8.80 18.41
CA ILE A 113 -9.73 10.09 17.70
C ILE A 113 -10.98 10.21 16.82
N ALA A 114 -11.34 9.15 16.08
CA ALA A 114 -12.48 9.12 15.16
C ALA A 114 -13.82 9.39 15.87
N TYR A 115 -14.01 8.82 17.07
CA TYR A 115 -15.27 8.92 17.82
C TYR A 115 -15.28 9.94 18.96
N ARG A 116 -14.15 10.58 19.31
CA ARG A 116 -14.11 11.66 20.32
C ARG A 116 -15.06 12.81 19.94
N ARG A 117 -15.92 13.17 20.88
CA ARG A 117 -16.88 14.27 20.79
C ARG A 117 -16.15 15.62 20.75
N ARG A 118 -16.50 16.46 19.78
CA ARG A 118 -16.07 17.87 19.76
C ARG A 118 -16.76 18.66 20.88
N ILE A 119 -15.97 19.22 21.80
CA ILE A 119 -16.44 20.03 22.94
C ILE A 119 -16.13 21.49 22.65
N LYS A 120 -17.14 22.26 22.20
CA LYS A 120 -16.94 23.69 21.82
C LYS A 120 -16.38 24.58 22.94
N LYS A 121 -16.55 24.20 24.21
CA LYS A 121 -16.00 24.92 25.37
C LYS A 121 -14.46 24.84 25.52
N LEU A 122 -13.80 23.95 24.76
CA LEU A 122 -12.33 23.85 24.76
C LEU A 122 -11.66 24.92 23.89
N LYS A 123 -12.38 25.49 22.93
CA LYS A 123 -11.86 26.56 22.05
C LYS A 123 -11.58 27.83 22.86
N LYS A 124 -10.40 28.42 22.68
CA LYS A 124 -9.98 29.71 23.27
C LYS A 124 -10.45 30.91 22.44
N GLY A 125 -10.74 30.71 21.16
CA GLY A 125 -11.14 31.76 20.21
C GLY A 125 -9.97 32.43 19.49
N ASP A 126 -8.80 31.80 19.45
CA ASP A 126 -7.59 32.29 18.78
C ASP A 126 -7.02 31.25 17.79
N PHE A 127 -5.94 31.59 17.10
CA PHE A 127 -5.33 30.70 16.10
C PHE A 127 -4.73 29.41 16.68
N ALA A 128 -4.47 29.33 18.00
CA ALA A 128 -3.96 28.13 18.62
C ALA A 128 -5.04 27.04 18.75
N ASP A 129 -6.33 27.36 18.58
CA ASP A 129 -7.38 26.34 18.46
C ASP A 129 -7.16 25.45 17.22
N GLU A 130 -6.61 26.00 16.14
CA GLU A 130 -6.26 25.27 14.92
C GLU A 130 -5.01 24.39 15.08
N ALA A 131 -4.42 24.37 16.28
CA ALA A 131 -3.27 23.54 16.63
C ALA A 131 -3.66 22.10 17.08
N SER A 132 -4.94 21.76 17.25
CA SER A 132 -5.33 20.39 17.63
C SER A 132 -6.69 19.98 17.05
N ALA A 133 -6.85 18.72 16.67
CA ALA A 133 -8.07 18.20 16.04
C ALA A 133 -9.33 18.24 16.95
N THR A 134 -9.13 18.45 18.26
CA THR A 134 -10.19 18.62 19.27
C THR A 134 -10.77 20.04 19.29
N THR A 135 -9.97 21.04 18.92
CA THR A 135 -10.33 22.47 18.88
C THR A 135 -10.40 23.06 17.47
N GLU A 136 -9.83 22.39 16.44
CA GLU A 136 -9.80 22.90 15.07
C GLU A 136 -11.19 23.21 14.52
N SER A 137 -11.31 24.27 13.72
CA SER A 137 -12.54 24.65 13.05
C SER A 137 -12.90 23.63 11.97
N ASP A 138 -14.18 23.22 11.95
CA ASP A 138 -14.72 22.55 10.77
C ASP A 138 -15.00 23.55 9.65
N ILE A 139 -15.33 23.04 8.45
CA ILE A 139 -15.54 23.91 7.28
C ILE A 139 -16.64 24.96 7.52
N GLU A 140 -17.71 24.63 8.25
CA GLU A 140 -18.81 25.58 8.51
C GLU A 140 -18.42 26.63 9.56
N GLU A 141 -17.67 26.22 10.59
CA GLU A 141 -17.06 27.16 11.56
C GLU A 141 -16.11 28.13 10.84
N THR A 142 -15.29 27.65 9.90
CA THR A 142 -14.42 28.50 9.07
C THR A 142 -15.22 29.44 8.18
N LEU A 143 -16.26 28.97 7.47
CA LEU A 143 -17.09 29.86 6.63
C LEU A 143 -17.74 30.97 7.48
N LYS A 144 -18.25 30.62 8.67
CA LYS A 144 -18.87 31.59 9.60
C LYS A 144 -17.85 32.59 10.16
N ARG A 145 -16.61 32.18 10.42
CA ARG A 145 -15.51 33.08 10.82
C ARG A 145 -15.17 34.07 9.70
N LEU A 146 -15.14 33.63 8.44
CA LEU A 146 -14.90 34.51 7.29
C LEU A 146 -16.00 35.58 7.12
N LEU A 147 -17.28 35.24 7.35
CA LEU A 147 -18.36 36.23 7.35
C LEU A 147 -18.22 37.27 8.49
N GLN A 148 -17.77 36.85 9.68
CA GLN A 148 -17.48 37.76 10.80
C GLN A 148 -16.30 38.70 10.49
N LEU A 149 -15.42 38.32 9.56
CA LEU A 149 -14.32 39.12 9.04
C LEU A 149 -14.72 40.00 7.82
N ASN A 150 -16.02 40.23 7.63
CA ASN A 150 -16.63 41.03 6.56
C ASN A 150 -16.40 40.49 5.13
N LYS A 151 -16.22 39.18 4.95
CA LYS A 151 -16.34 38.53 3.64
C LYS A 151 -17.80 38.27 3.30
N THR A 152 -18.19 38.37 2.03
CA THR A 152 -19.55 38.00 1.61
C THR A 152 -19.65 36.49 1.34
N PRO A 153 -20.85 35.88 1.44
CA PRO A 153 -21.05 34.48 1.06
C PRO A 153 -20.64 34.18 -0.39
N GLU A 154 -20.80 35.15 -1.29
CA GLU A 154 -20.45 35.03 -2.71
C GLU A 154 -18.94 35.07 -2.93
N GLU A 155 -18.20 35.93 -2.22
CA GLU A 155 -16.73 35.92 -2.24
C GLU A 155 -16.18 34.56 -1.77
N VAL A 156 -16.75 34.03 -0.68
CA VAL A 156 -16.39 32.72 -0.11
C VAL A 156 -16.67 31.59 -1.10
N PHE A 157 -17.82 31.61 -1.77
CA PHE A 157 -18.17 30.64 -2.80
C PHE A 157 -17.26 30.75 -4.04
N ASP A 158 -16.89 31.95 -4.47
CA ASP A 158 -16.01 32.14 -5.62
C ASP A 158 -14.57 31.69 -5.37
N ALA A 159 -14.03 31.96 -4.18
CA ALA A 159 -12.75 31.40 -3.77
C ALA A 159 -12.76 29.87 -3.73
N LEU A 160 -13.82 29.25 -3.19
CA LEU A 160 -13.98 27.78 -3.17
C LEU A 160 -14.03 27.17 -4.58
N LYS A 161 -14.72 27.79 -5.55
CA LYS A 161 -14.73 27.32 -6.95
C LYS A 161 -13.34 27.35 -7.60
N ASN A 162 -12.50 28.31 -7.22
CA ASN A 162 -11.16 28.54 -7.78
C ASN A 162 -10.04 27.88 -6.95
N GLN A 163 -10.39 27.19 -5.86
CA GLN A 163 -9.45 26.53 -4.97
C GLN A 163 -9.09 25.12 -5.46
N THR A 164 -7.86 24.69 -5.20
CA THR A 164 -7.37 23.32 -5.37
C THR A 164 -6.42 22.95 -4.23
N VAL A 165 -6.67 21.80 -3.60
CA VAL A 165 -5.72 21.10 -2.74
C VAL A 165 -5.23 19.86 -3.50
N ASP A 166 -3.94 19.80 -3.84
CA ASP A 166 -3.30 18.63 -4.48
C ASP A 166 -2.43 17.88 -3.46
N LEU A 167 -2.85 16.65 -3.14
CA LEU A 167 -2.21 15.80 -2.14
C LEU A 167 -1.34 14.76 -2.84
N VAL A 168 -0.01 14.94 -2.73
CA VAL A 168 0.98 14.14 -3.45
C VAL A 168 1.41 12.95 -2.60
N LEU A 169 0.90 11.77 -2.91
CA LEU A 169 1.20 10.52 -2.20
C LEU A 169 2.60 10.01 -2.53
N THR A 170 3.28 9.47 -1.52
CA THR A 170 4.66 9.00 -1.66
C THR A 170 4.90 7.65 -1.02
N ALA A 171 5.87 6.91 -1.57
CA ALA A 171 6.29 5.61 -1.04
C ALA A 171 6.68 5.71 0.44
N HIS A 172 6.26 4.69 1.21
CA HIS A 172 6.57 4.53 2.62
C HIS A 172 8.05 4.20 2.82
N PRO A 173 8.78 4.91 3.71
CA PRO A 173 10.24 4.76 3.82
C PRO A 173 10.68 3.41 4.39
N THR A 174 9.84 2.78 5.22
CA THR A 174 10.11 1.48 5.85
C THR A 174 9.23 0.33 5.38
N GLN A 175 7.92 0.53 5.20
CA GLN A 175 6.99 -0.59 5.07
C GLN A 175 5.79 -0.31 4.16
N SER A 176 5.62 -1.12 3.12
CA SER A 176 4.39 -1.15 2.33
C SER A 176 3.38 -2.09 2.97
N VAL A 177 2.52 -1.53 3.83
CA VAL A 177 1.37 -2.23 4.46
C VAL A 177 0.58 -2.93 3.36
N ARG A 178 0.29 -4.23 3.55
CA ARG A 178 -0.55 -4.95 2.58
C ARG A 178 -2.00 -4.63 2.82
N ARG A 179 -2.76 -4.54 1.73
CA ARG A 179 -4.22 -4.33 1.76
C ARG A 179 -4.94 -5.32 2.69
N SER A 180 -4.50 -6.58 2.75
CA SER A 180 -5.05 -7.57 3.68
C SER A 180 -4.88 -7.18 5.15
N LEU A 181 -3.77 -6.56 5.52
CA LEU A 181 -3.54 -6.08 6.89
C LEU A 181 -4.36 -4.81 7.18
N LEU A 182 -4.47 -3.89 6.22
CA LEU A 182 -5.38 -2.72 6.32
C LEU A 182 -6.84 -3.14 6.57
N GLN A 183 -7.31 -4.19 5.89
CA GLN A 183 -8.66 -4.71 6.09
C GLN A 183 -8.84 -5.45 7.42
N LYS A 184 -7.82 -6.15 7.93
CA LYS A 184 -7.82 -6.72 9.29
C LYS A 184 -7.88 -5.60 10.34
N PHE A 185 -7.06 -4.57 10.18
CA PHE A 185 -7.06 -3.37 11.02
C PHE A 185 -8.40 -2.64 10.98
N GLY A 186 -9.02 -2.51 9.80
CA GLY A 186 -10.40 -2.05 9.64
C GLY A 186 -11.38 -2.84 10.50
N ARG A 187 -11.41 -4.17 10.36
CA ARG A 187 -12.32 -5.02 11.15
C ARG A 187 -12.05 -4.98 12.66
N ILE A 188 -10.79 -4.85 13.10
CA ILE A 188 -10.44 -4.64 14.51
C ILE A 188 -11.02 -3.31 15.03
N ARG A 189 -10.87 -2.22 14.26
CA ARG A 189 -11.47 -0.91 14.59
C ARG A 189 -13.00 -1.00 14.63
N ASP A 190 -13.63 -1.68 13.68
CA ASP A 190 -15.08 -1.88 13.63
C ASP A 190 -15.58 -2.64 14.88
N CYS A 191 -14.93 -3.75 15.25
CA CYS A 191 -15.26 -4.53 16.46
C CYS A 191 -15.13 -3.67 17.73
N LEU A 192 -14.02 -2.93 17.89
CA LEU A 192 -13.82 -2.02 19.02
C LEU A 192 -14.94 -0.97 19.15
N THR A 193 -15.38 -0.38 18.03
CA THR A 193 -16.44 0.64 18.07
C THR A 193 -17.80 0.04 18.48
N GLN A 194 -18.11 -1.16 18.00
CA GLN A 194 -19.38 -1.84 18.26
C GLN A 194 -19.45 -2.39 19.69
N LEU A 195 -18.38 -2.99 20.20
CA LEU A 195 -18.27 -3.51 21.58
C LEU A 195 -18.55 -2.47 22.68
N TYR A 196 -18.36 -1.18 22.36
CA TYR A 196 -18.55 -0.05 23.26
C TYR A 196 -19.77 0.82 22.91
N ALA A 197 -20.67 0.32 22.07
CA ALA A 197 -22.02 0.87 21.89
C ALA A 197 -22.81 0.83 23.20
N LYS A 198 -23.78 1.74 23.36
CA LYS A 198 -24.48 1.94 24.64
C LYS A 198 -25.43 0.81 25.01
N ASP A 199 -26.11 0.26 24.01
CA ASP A 199 -27.27 -0.63 24.16
C ASP A 199 -27.02 -1.99 23.47
N ILE A 200 -25.76 -2.46 23.51
CA ILE A 200 -25.34 -3.76 22.95
C ILE A 200 -25.89 -4.93 23.80
N THR A 201 -26.39 -5.99 23.17
CA THR A 201 -26.86 -7.18 23.90
C THR A 201 -25.67 -8.05 24.40
N PRO A 202 -25.87 -8.92 25.40
CA PRO A 202 -24.82 -9.84 25.85
C PRO A 202 -24.31 -10.75 24.73
N ASP A 203 -25.22 -11.21 23.85
CA ASP A 203 -24.92 -12.15 22.76
C ASP A 203 -24.12 -11.43 21.66
N ASP A 204 -24.59 -10.26 21.18
CA ASP A 204 -23.83 -9.43 20.22
C ASP A 204 -22.42 -9.11 20.73
N LYS A 205 -22.30 -8.85 22.04
CA LYS A 205 -21.02 -8.53 22.67
C LYS A 205 -20.08 -9.74 22.70
N GLN A 206 -20.60 -10.94 22.92
CA GLN A 206 -19.79 -12.17 22.86
C GLN A 206 -19.34 -12.43 21.42
N GLU A 207 -20.26 -12.37 20.44
CA GLU A 207 -19.94 -12.58 19.01
C GLU A 207 -18.88 -11.58 18.51
N LEU A 208 -18.95 -10.31 18.93
CA LEU A 208 -17.96 -9.29 18.59
C LEU A 208 -16.61 -9.47 19.31
N ASP A 209 -16.57 -10.03 20.53
CA ASP A 209 -15.32 -10.34 21.22
C ASP A 209 -14.62 -11.55 20.57
N GLU A 210 -15.38 -12.56 20.16
CA GLU A 210 -14.89 -13.70 19.38
C GLU A 210 -14.39 -13.25 17.98
N ALA A 211 -15.10 -12.33 17.32
CA ALA A 211 -14.65 -11.72 16.07
C ALA A 211 -13.35 -10.90 16.25
N LEU A 212 -13.25 -10.13 17.33
CA LEU A 212 -12.05 -9.35 17.66
C LEU A 212 -10.83 -10.27 17.88
N GLN A 213 -10.98 -11.34 18.67
CA GLN A 213 -9.94 -12.34 18.89
C GLN A 213 -9.45 -12.96 17.59
N ARG A 214 -10.39 -13.38 16.73
CA ARG A 214 -10.09 -13.98 15.42
C ARG A 214 -9.31 -13.03 14.50
N GLU A 215 -9.66 -11.74 14.46
CA GLU A 215 -8.93 -10.76 13.64
C GLU A 215 -7.55 -10.40 14.22
N ILE A 216 -7.41 -10.29 15.54
CA ILE A 216 -6.11 -10.10 16.20
C ILE A 216 -5.19 -11.30 15.91
N GLN A 217 -5.67 -12.53 16.09
CA GLN A 217 -4.90 -13.74 15.80
C GLN A 217 -4.53 -13.83 14.31
N ALA A 218 -5.45 -13.46 13.41
CA ALA A 218 -5.19 -13.44 11.98
C ALA A 218 -4.16 -12.36 11.58
N ALA A 219 -4.12 -11.22 12.27
CA ALA A 219 -3.07 -10.22 12.11
C ALA A 219 -1.72 -10.77 12.61
N PHE A 220 -1.68 -11.29 13.85
CA PHE A 220 -0.46 -11.80 14.48
C PHE A 220 0.15 -13.02 13.75
N ARG A 221 -0.66 -13.93 13.21
CA ARG A 221 -0.16 -15.07 12.40
C ARG A 221 0.21 -14.68 10.97
N THR A 222 -0.15 -13.48 10.50
CA THR A 222 0.41 -12.92 9.26
C THR A 222 1.88 -12.54 9.50
N ASP A 223 2.76 -12.83 8.54
CA ASP A 223 4.19 -12.49 8.62
C ASP A 223 4.39 -10.98 8.36
N GLU A 224 5.45 -10.33 8.92
CA GLU A 224 5.65 -8.85 8.94
C GLU A 224 6.92 -8.31 8.21
N ILE A 225 7.97 -9.11 8.06
CA ILE A 225 9.30 -8.74 7.52
C ILE A 225 9.45 -9.01 5.99
N ARG A 226 9.21 -8.09 5.03
CA ARG A 226 9.36 -8.40 3.57
C ARG A 226 10.70 -9.06 3.21
N ARG A 227 10.65 -10.35 2.81
CA ARG A 227 11.85 -11.17 2.52
C ARG A 227 12.46 -10.77 1.18
N THR A 228 11.60 -10.46 0.21
CA THR A 228 11.96 -9.81 -1.05
C THR A 228 11.77 -8.29 -0.93
N PRO A 229 12.70 -7.46 -1.42
CA PRO A 229 12.49 -6.02 -1.47
C PRO A 229 11.33 -5.70 -2.42
N PRO A 230 10.47 -4.71 -2.10
CA PRO A 230 9.36 -4.33 -2.97
C PRO A 230 9.86 -3.76 -4.30
N THR A 231 9.15 -4.09 -5.39
CA THR A 231 9.31 -3.38 -6.66
C THR A 231 8.65 -1.99 -6.56
N PRO A 232 9.05 -0.99 -7.38
CA PRO A 232 8.33 0.28 -7.43
C PRO A 232 6.84 0.13 -7.81
N GLN A 233 6.51 -0.88 -8.64
CA GLN A 233 5.13 -1.25 -8.95
C GLN A 233 4.37 -1.75 -7.71
N ASP A 234 5.02 -2.48 -6.79
CA ASP A 234 4.42 -2.86 -5.49
C ASP A 234 4.19 -1.65 -4.58
N GLU A 235 5.14 -0.72 -4.52
CA GLU A 235 4.98 0.52 -3.75
C GLU A 235 3.78 1.32 -4.25
N MET A 236 3.63 1.45 -5.59
CA MET A 236 2.47 2.09 -6.20
C MET A 236 1.15 1.35 -5.87
N ARG A 237 1.08 0.03 -6.09
CA ARG A 237 -0.13 -0.77 -5.78
C ARG A 237 -0.53 -0.66 -4.30
N ALA A 238 0.45 -0.64 -3.39
CA ALA A 238 0.20 -0.45 -1.97
C ALA A 238 -0.36 0.96 -1.67
N GLY A 239 0.25 2.00 -2.25
CA GLY A 239 -0.23 3.38 -2.09
C GLY A 239 -1.65 3.61 -2.65
N MET A 240 -2.02 2.92 -3.73
CA MET A 240 -3.38 3.02 -4.30
C MET A 240 -4.47 2.30 -3.48
N SER A 241 -4.11 1.47 -2.49
CA SER A 241 -5.11 0.75 -1.67
C SER A 241 -6.03 1.69 -0.89
N TYR A 242 -5.50 2.81 -0.38
CA TYR A 242 -6.27 3.84 0.34
C TYR A 242 -7.39 4.47 -0.49
N PHE A 243 -7.29 4.48 -1.82
CA PHE A 243 -8.40 4.93 -2.67
C PHE A 243 -9.58 3.98 -2.58
N HIS A 244 -9.34 2.68 -2.75
CA HIS A 244 -10.40 1.69 -2.68
C HIS A 244 -11.04 1.62 -1.29
N GLU A 245 -10.24 1.68 -0.22
CA GLU A 245 -10.76 1.50 1.14
C GLU A 245 -11.48 2.76 1.67
N THR A 246 -10.94 3.98 1.48
CA THR A 246 -11.52 5.19 2.10
C THR A 246 -11.66 6.40 1.18
N ILE A 247 -10.64 6.79 0.39
CA ILE A 247 -10.62 8.10 -0.29
C ILE A 247 -11.71 8.20 -1.37
N TRP A 248 -12.00 7.10 -2.09
CA TRP A 248 -13.04 7.03 -3.12
C TRP A 248 -14.42 7.47 -2.62
N LYS A 249 -14.79 7.02 -1.40
CA LYS A 249 -16.05 7.39 -0.73
C LYS A 249 -15.90 8.68 0.08
N GLY A 250 -14.72 8.93 0.64
CA GLY A 250 -14.42 10.08 1.49
C GLY A 250 -14.52 11.43 0.78
N VAL A 251 -14.04 11.53 -0.46
CA VAL A 251 -14.11 12.76 -1.26
C VAL A 251 -15.56 13.23 -1.51
N PRO A 252 -16.47 12.46 -2.14
CA PRO A 252 -17.84 12.91 -2.37
C PRO A 252 -18.59 13.19 -1.05
N LYS A 253 -18.39 12.36 -0.01
CA LYS A 253 -18.91 12.56 1.35
C LYS A 253 -18.47 13.91 1.94
N PHE A 254 -17.22 14.32 1.71
CA PHE A 254 -16.71 15.63 2.11
C PHE A 254 -17.25 16.79 1.25
N LEU A 255 -17.26 16.67 -0.09
CA LEU A 255 -17.80 17.72 -0.97
C LEU A 255 -19.30 17.98 -0.69
N ARG A 256 -20.05 16.94 -0.33
CA ARG A 256 -21.44 17.03 0.14
C ARG A 256 -21.56 17.79 1.47
N ARG A 257 -20.54 17.76 2.36
CA ARG A 257 -20.48 18.63 3.56
C ARG A 257 -20.24 20.08 3.18
N VAL A 258 -19.39 20.36 2.18
CA VAL A 258 -19.17 21.74 1.70
C VAL A 258 -20.48 22.33 1.16
N ASP A 259 -21.27 21.56 0.39
CA ASP A 259 -22.61 21.99 -0.05
C ASP A 259 -23.54 22.34 1.13
N THR A 260 -23.51 21.55 2.21
CA THR A 260 -24.30 21.83 3.42
C THR A 260 -23.83 23.10 4.13
N ALA A 261 -22.51 23.30 4.28
CA ALA A 261 -21.94 24.49 4.90
C ALA A 261 -22.27 25.77 4.11
N LEU A 262 -22.22 25.70 2.77
CA LEU A 262 -22.63 26.78 1.87
C LEU A 262 -24.11 27.17 2.05
N LYS A 263 -25.02 26.18 2.09
CA LYS A 263 -26.44 26.42 2.36
C LYS A 263 -26.67 27.06 3.73
N ASN A 264 -25.93 26.64 4.75
CA ASN A 264 -26.01 27.19 6.09
C ASN A 264 -25.50 28.64 6.22
N ILE A 265 -24.82 29.19 5.19
CA ILE A 265 -24.46 30.61 5.08
C ILE A 265 -25.28 31.39 4.02
N GLY A 266 -26.30 30.77 3.43
CA GLY A 266 -27.22 31.42 2.48
C GLY A 266 -26.95 31.14 0.98
N ILE A 267 -25.88 30.41 0.64
CA ILE A 267 -25.60 29.99 -0.74
C ILE A 267 -26.45 28.76 -1.07
N ASN A 268 -27.50 28.95 -1.88
CA ASN A 268 -28.41 27.87 -2.29
C ASN A 268 -27.84 26.97 -3.41
N GLU A 269 -26.66 27.32 -3.95
CA GLU A 269 -25.92 26.54 -4.93
C GLU A 269 -25.07 25.45 -4.27
N ARG A 270 -24.65 24.47 -5.07
CA ARG A 270 -23.64 23.46 -4.70
C ARG A 270 -22.29 23.88 -5.27
N VAL A 271 -21.21 23.33 -4.72
CA VAL A 271 -19.91 23.40 -5.42
C VAL A 271 -20.07 22.68 -6.77
N PRO A 272 -19.77 23.33 -7.92
CA PRO A 272 -19.83 22.70 -9.24
C PRO A 272 -19.05 21.39 -9.24
N TYR A 273 -19.62 20.32 -9.84
CA TYR A 273 -19.02 18.99 -9.78
C TYR A 273 -17.63 18.94 -10.45
N ASN A 274 -17.40 19.81 -11.42
CA ASN A 274 -16.15 19.97 -12.17
C ASN A 274 -15.15 20.94 -11.53
N ALA A 275 -15.44 21.52 -10.35
CA ALA A 275 -14.47 22.31 -9.62
C ALA A 275 -13.41 21.39 -8.97
N PRO A 276 -12.11 21.52 -9.31
CA PRO A 276 -11.06 20.62 -8.82
C PRO A 276 -10.60 21.02 -7.41
N LEU A 277 -11.54 21.02 -6.45
CA LEU A 277 -11.30 21.46 -5.07
C LEU A 277 -10.26 20.57 -4.35
N ILE A 278 -10.25 19.29 -4.69
CA ILE A 278 -9.28 18.29 -4.23
C ILE A 278 -8.76 17.54 -5.46
N GLN A 279 -7.47 17.24 -5.47
CA GLN A 279 -6.76 16.45 -6.46
C GLN A 279 -5.75 15.54 -5.74
N PHE A 280 -5.33 14.46 -6.39
CA PHE A 280 -4.29 13.58 -5.88
C PHE A 280 -3.21 13.35 -6.92
N SER A 281 -1.96 13.40 -6.47
CA SER A 281 -0.77 13.08 -7.27
C SER A 281 0.01 11.94 -6.63
N SER A 282 0.99 11.38 -7.34
CA SER A 282 1.85 10.29 -6.85
C SER A 282 3.29 10.49 -7.29
N TRP A 283 4.23 10.06 -6.45
CA TRP A 283 5.65 9.90 -6.79
C TRP A 283 6.06 8.43 -7.03
N MET A 284 5.17 7.48 -6.74
CA MET A 284 5.46 6.05 -6.77
C MET A 284 5.58 5.56 -8.21
N GLY A 285 6.82 5.29 -8.65
CA GLY A 285 7.18 4.95 -10.03
C GLY A 285 7.55 6.13 -10.94
N GLY A 286 7.57 7.36 -10.41
CA GLY A 286 8.01 8.58 -11.15
C GLY A 286 9.21 9.30 -10.54
N ASP A 287 9.40 9.19 -9.22
CA ASP A 287 10.55 9.75 -8.51
C ASP A 287 11.79 8.83 -8.62
N ARG A 288 12.68 9.17 -9.53
CA ARG A 288 13.91 8.43 -9.89
C ARG A 288 15.21 9.08 -9.38
N ASP A 289 15.13 10.22 -8.69
CA ASP A 289 16.25 10.88 -8.00
C ASP A 289 17.04 9.85 -7.19
N GLY A 290 18.25 9.54 -7.66
CA GLY A 290 19.16 8.49 -7.19
C GLY A 290 18.48 7.18 -6.79
N ASN A 291 17.44 6.76 -7.53
CA ASN A 291 16.84 5.43 -7.40
C ASN A 291 16.85 4.74 -8.78
N PRO A 292 17.94 4.02 -9.13
CA PRO A 292 18.06 3.39 -10.45
C PRO A 292 17.06 2.24 -10.68
N ARG A 293 16.30 1.83 -9.65
CA ARG A 293 15.20 0.87 -9.82
C ARG A 293 13.94 1.48 -10.46
N VAL A 294 13.82 2.80 -10.51
CA VAL A 294 12.70 3.49 -11.20
C VAL A 294 13.14 3.79 -12.63
N THR A 295 12.99 2.79 -13.49
CA THR A 295 13.34 2.87 -14.93
C THR A 295 12.22 3.56 -15.74
N PRO A 296 12.43 3.86 -17.03
CA PRO A 296 11.36 4.34 -17.91
C PRO A 296 10.19 3.34 -18.03
N GLU A 297 10.49 2.04 -18.07
CA GLU A 297 9.48 0.96 -18.10
C GLU A 297 8.62 0.95 -16.84
N VAL A 298 9.23 1.06 -15.66
CA VAL A 298 8.51 1.22 -14.38
C VAL A 298 7.53 2.39 -14.41
N THR A 299 7.93 3.53 -14.98
CA THR A 299 7.05 4.69 -15.16
C THR A 299 5.86 4.37 -16.07
N ARG A 300 6.07 3.62 -17.16
CA ARG A 300 4.97 3.17 -18.03
C ARG A 300 4.02 2.24 -17.29
N ASP A 301 4.56 1.25 -16.58
CA ASP A 301 3.78 0.27 -15.84
C ASP A 301 2.85 0.93 -14.82
N VAL A 302 3.37 1.87 -14.02
CA VAL A 302 2.55 2.53 -12.99
C VAL A 302 1.46 3.40 -13.60
N CYS A 303 1.70 4.06 -14.74
CA CYS A 303 0.65 4.82 -15.43
C CYS A 303 -0.45 3.90 -15.98
N LEU A 304 -0.09 2.74 -16.56
CA LEU A 304 -1.06 1.76 -17.04
C LEU A 304 -1.83 1.10 -15.89
N LEU A 305 -1.15 0.75 -14.78
CA LEU A 305 -1.76 0.25 -13.55
C LEU A 305 -2.76 1.27 -12.98
N ALA A 306 -2.40 2.56 -12.92
CA ALA A 306 -3.27 3.60 -12.38
C ALA A 306 -4.56 3.73 -13.21
N ARG A 307 -4.45 3.71 -14.55
CA ARG A 307 -5.60 3.68 -15.48
C ARG A 307 -6.46 2.43 -15.30
N MET A 308 -5.85 1.26 -15.16
CA MET A 308 -6.56 0.00 -14.93
C MET A 308 -7.31 0.00 -13.58
N MET A 309 -6.72 0.58 -12.53
CA MET A 309 -7.35 0.72 -11.21
C MET A 309 -8.50 1.74 -11.23
N ALA A 310 -8.32 2.88 -11.90
CA ALA A 310 -9.38 3.86 -12.13
C ALA A 310 -10.58 3.22 -12.85
N ALA A 311 -10.34 2.58 -14.00
CA ALA A 311 -11.36 1.92 -14.80
C ALA A 311 -12.11 0.83 -14.02
N ASN A 312 -11.43 0.06 -13.15
CA ASN A 312 -12.07 -0.91 -12.27
C ASN A 312 -13.02 -0.25 -11.25
N LEU A 313 -12.60 0.81 -10.56
CA LEU A 313 -13.45 1.49 -9.56
C LEU A 313 -14.69 2.13 -10.22
N TYR A 314 -14.52 2.76 -11.39
CA TYR A 314 -15.65 3.26 -12.18
C TYR A 314 -16.55 2.11 -12.68
N PHE A 315 -15.98 0.98 -13.10
CA PHE A 315 -16.75 -0.18 -13.59
C PHE A 315 -17.58 -0.85 -12.49
N SER A 316 -17.11 -0.93 -11.24
CA SER A 316 -17.95 -1.41 -10.13
C SER A 316 -19.06 -0.40 -9.80
N GLN A 317 -18.73 0.89 -9.72
CA GLN A 317 -19.66 1.93 -9.28
C GLN A 317 -20.76 2.26 -10.31
N ILE A 318 -20.48 2.08 -11.62
CA ILE A 318 -21.47 2.32 -12.69
C ILE A 318 -22.60 1.28 -12.68
N GLU A 319 -22.36 0.05 -12.20
CA GLU A 319 -23.40 -0.98 -12.11
C GLU A 319 -24.43 -0.66 -11.01
N ASP A 320 -23.99 -0.18 -9.84
CA ASP A 320 -24.88 0.35 -8.81
C ASP A 320 -25.73 1.52 -9.35
N LEU A 321 -25.11 2.43 -10.10
CA LEU A 321 -25.80 3.56 -10.73
C LEU A 321 -26.82 3.10 -11.79
N MET A 322 -26.52 2.03 -12.52
CA MET A 322 -27.48 1.39 -13.43
C MET A 322 -28.65 0.77 -12.66
N PHE A 323 -28.44 0.12 -11.52
CA PHE A 323 -29.53 -0.38 -10.68
C PHE A 323 -30.45 0.76 -10.22
N GLU A 324 -29.89 1.81 -9.64
CA GLU A 324 -30.63 2.97 -9.13
C GLU A 324 -31.42 3.71 -10.25
N MET A 325 -30.81 3.95 -11.42
CA MET A 325 -31.41 4.74 -12.50
C MET A 325 -32.43 4.00 -13.37
N SER A 326 -33.47 3.48 -12.73
CA SER A 326 -34.64 2.83 -13.35
C SER A 326 -35.65 3.80 -14.00
N MET A 327 -35.44 5.12 -13.92
CA MET A 327 -36.39 6.14 -14.37
C MET A 327 -36.64 6.08 -15.89
N TRP A 328 -37.91 6.14 -16.29
CA TRP A 328 -38.32 6.17 -17.71
C TRP A 328 -38.48 7.59 -18.27
N ARG A 329 -38.68 8.60 -17.41
CA ARG A 329 -38.81 10.00 -17.81
C ARG A 329 -37.46 10.59 -18.15
N CYS A 330 -37.37 11.21 -19.33
CA CYS A 330 -36.14 11.77 -19.87
C CYS A 330 -36.43 12.98 -20.76
N ASN A 331 -35.44 13.84 -20.94
CA ASN A 331 -35.47 14.88 -21.96
C ASN A 331 -35.31 14.27 -23.37
N GLU A 332 -35.56 15.06 -24.42
CA GLU A 332 -35.52 14.58 -25.80
C GLU A 332 -34.08 14.21 -26.26
N GLU A 333 -33.07 14.92 -25.74
CA GLU A 333 -31.65 14.67 -26.02
C GLU A 333 -31.23 13.25 -25.60
N LEU A 334 -31.51 12.88 -24.34
CA LEU A 334 -31.22 11.55 -23.81
C LEU A 334 -32.05 10.48 -24.54
N ARG A 335 -33.32 10.75 -24.86
CA ARG A 335 -34.19 9.81 -25.60
C ARG A 335 -33.60 9.44 -26.96
N VAL A 336 -33.19 10.43 -27.74
CA VAL A 336 -32.57 10.22 -29.06
C VAL A 336 -31.21 9.52 -28.94
N ARG A 337 -30.40 9.86 -27.92
CA ARG A 337 -29.11 9.21 -27.67
C ARG A 337 -29.25 7.74 -27.28
N ALA A 338 -30.20 7.42 -26.39
CA ALA A 338 -30.47 6.06 -25.92
C ALA A 338 -30.97 5.15 -27.05
N GLU A 339 -31.87 5.65 -27.90
CA GLU A 339 -32.39 4.86 -29.03
C GLU A 339 -31.31 4.54 -30.06
N ARG A 340 -30.43 5.51 -30.36
CA ARG A 340 -29.25 5.26 -31.23
C ARG A 340 -28.32 4.18 -30.68
N GLN A 341 -28.07 4.16 -29.36
CA GLN A 341 -27.21 3.12 -28.78
C GLN A 341 -27.83 1.73 -28.82
N ARG A 342 -29.16 1.60 -28.73
CA ARG A 342 -29.84 0.30 -28.87
C ARG A 342 -29.66 -0.28 -30.26
N CYS A 343 -29.81 0.53 -31.31
CA CYS A 343 -29.61 0.08 -32.69
C CYS A 343 -28.17 -0.37 -33.01
N ALA A 344 -27.18 0.01 -32.19
CA ALA A 344 -25.77 -0.30 -32.41
C ALA A 344 -25.31 -1.62 -31.77
N LYS A 345 -26.05 -2.19 -30.80
CA LYS A 345 -25.59 -3.37 -30.06
C LYS A 345 -25.70 -4.66 -30.88
N ARG A 346 -24.61 -5.44 -30.86
CA ARG A 346 -24.58 -6.87 -31.19
C ARG A 346 -24.33 -7.66 -29.90
N ASP A 347 -24.71 -8.94 -29.88
CA ASP A 347 -24.60 -9.79 -28.69
C ASP A 347 -23.15 -9.83 -28.13
N ALA A 348 -22.96 -9.24 -26.95
CA ALA A 348 -21.67 -9.22 -26.26
C ALA A 348 -21.58 -10.35 -25.24
N LYS A 349 -20.45 -11.06 -25.22
CA LYS A 349 -20.26 -12.32 -24.47
C LYS A 349 -20.11 -12.18 -22.96
N HIS A 350 -20.04 -10.96 -22.42
CA HIS A 350 -19.58 -10.69 -21.04
C HIS A 350 -20.68 -10.20 -20.08
N TYR A 351 -21.96 -10.33 -20.44
CA TYR A 351 -23.06 -9.89 -19.56
C TYR A 351 -23.51 -10.99 -18.59
N ILE A 352 -23.55 -10.64 -17.30
CA ILE A 352 -24.40 -11.31 -16.30
C ILE A 352 -25.85 -11.30 -16.80
N GLU A 353 -26.62 -12.36 -16.54
CA GLU A 353 -27.96 -12.55 -17.14
C GLU A 353 -28.89 -11.35 -17.01
N PHE A 354 -28.84 -10.67 -15.87
CA PHE A 354 -29.62 -9.47 -15.56
C PHE A 354 -29.41 -8.31 -16.56
N TRP A 355 -28.20 -8.17 -17.13
CA TRP A 355 -27.85 -7.06 -18.04
C TRP A 355 -27.82 -7.46 -19.52
N LYS A 356 -28.20 -8.70 -19.88
CA LYS A 356 -28.16 -9.20 -21.27
C LYS A 356 -29.02 -8.37 -22.24
N GLN A 357 -30.15 -7.83 -21.79
CA GLN A 357 -31.00 -6.91 -22.57
C GLN A 357 -31.52 -5.77 -21.68
N ILE A 358 -31.26 -4.52 -22.07
CA ILE A 358 -31.77 -3.34 -21.36
C ILE A 358 -33.08 -2.88 -22.03
N PRO A 359 -34.22 -2.82 -21.31
CA PRO A 359 -35.53 -2.49 -21.88
C PRO A 359 -35.63 -1.12 -22.59
N ALA A 360 -36.56 -1.04 -23.54
CA ALA A 360 -36.80 0.16 -24.36
C ALA A 360 -37.30 1.38 -23.55
N ASN A 361 -37.89 1.16 -22.38
CA ASN A 361 -38.39 2.18 -21.47
C ASN A 361 -37.33 2.69 -20.47
N GLU A 362 -36.09 2.22 -20.50
CA GLU A 362 -35.03 2.56 -19.54
C GLU A 362 -33.87 3.34 -20.20
N PRO A 363 -34.03 4.66 -20.46
CA PRO A 363 -33.08 5.46 -21.22
C PRO A 363 -31.74 5.68 -20.51
N TYR A 364 -31.74 5.93 -19.19
CA TYR A 364 -30.50 6.14 -18.42
C TYR A 364 -29.65 4.87 -18.41
N ARG A 365 -30.24 3.70 -18.09
CA ARG A 365 -29.55 2.39 -18.15
C ARG A 365 -28.97 2.09 -19.53
N ALA A 366 -29.64 2.47 -20.61
CA ALA A 366 -29.10 2.29 -21.97
C ALA A 366 -27.80 3.10 -22.21
N ILE A 367 -27.70 4.32 -21.66
CA ILE A 367 -26.48 5.15 -21.73
C ILE A 367 -25.41 4.66 -20.74
N LEU A 368 -25.77 4.43 -19.48
CA LEU A 368 -24.82 3.94 -18.47
C LEU A 368 -24.26 2.55 -18.83
N GLY A 369 -25.04 1.71 -19.52
CA GLY A 369 -24.57 0.45 -20.06
C GLY A 369 -23.50 0.62 -21.15
N ASP A 370 -23.62 1.60 -22.04
CA ASP A 370 -22.56 1.94 -23.02
C ASP A 370 -21.31 2.48 -22.32
N VAL A 371 -21.48 3.32 -21.28
CA VAL A 371 -20.38 3.80 -20.43
C VAL A 371 -19.64 2.63 -19.76
N ARG A 372 -20.38 1.68 -19.15
CA ARG A 372 -19.80 0.48 -18.55
C ARG A 372 -19.04 -0.36 -19.57
N ASP A 373 -19.63 -0.59 -20.74
CA ASP A 373 -19.02 -1.40 -21.79
C ASP A 373 -17.70 -0.75 -22.30
N LYS A 374 -17.65 0.58 -22.41
CA LYS A 374 -16.41 1.33 -22.68
C LYS A 374 -15.40 1.31 -21.53
N LEU A 375 -15.85 1.36 -20.27
CA LEU A 375 -14.97 1.21 -19.09
C LEU A 375 -14.29 -0.16 -19.07
N TYR A 376 -15.03 -1.22 -19.38
CA TYR A 376 -14.48 -2.58 -19.54
C TYR A 376 -13.38 -2.62 -20.61
N ASN A 377 -13.65 -2.10 -21.80
CA ASN A 377 -12.66 -2.02 -22.87
C ASN A 377 -11.44 -1.19 -22.46
N THR A 378 -11.64 -0.08 -21.75
CA THR A 378 -10.56 0.80 -21.25
C THR A 378 -9.65 0.03 -20.27
N ARG A 379 -10.24 -0.76 -19.37
CA ARG A 379 -9.52 -1.66 -18.46
C ARG A 379 -8.74 -2.74 -19.21
N GLU A 380 -9.39 -3.46 -20.14
CA GLU A 380 -8.74 -4.53 -20.89
C GLU A 380 -7.62 -4.02 -21.79
N ARG A 381 -7.77 -2.84 -22.42
CA ARG A 381 -6.69 -2.19 -23.17
C ARG A 381 -5.50 -1.89 -22.27
N ALA A 382 -5.72 -1.30 -21.09
CA ALA A 382 -4.64 -1.05 -20.12
C ALA A 382 -3.97 -2.35 -19.64
N ARG A 383 -4.74 -3.41 -19.37
CA ARG A 383 -4.22 -4.72 -18.97
C ARG A 383 -3.38 -5.38 -20.07
N GLN A 384 -3.84 -5.35 -21.32
CA GLN A 384 -3.13 -5.90 -22.48
C GLN A 384 -1.82 -5.13 -22.71
N LEU A 385 -1.86 -3.80 -22.75
CA LEU A 385 -0.66 -2.96 -22.87
C LEU A 385 0.37 -3.22 -21.76
N LEU A 386 -0.08 -3.44 -20.51
CA LEU A 386 0.80 -3.79 -19.39
C LEU A 386 1.38 -5.21 -19.50
N SER A 387 0.69 -6.14 -20.17
CA SER A 387 1.09 -7.55 -20.24
C SER A 387 1.99 -7.88 -21.45
N SER A 388 1.79 -7.19 -22.57
CA SER A 388 2.45 -7.49 -23.85
C SER A 388 2.88 -6.26 -24.66
N GLY A 389 2.65 -5.04 -24.17
CA GLY A 389 2.93 -3.79 -24.88
C GLY A 389 1.98 -3.46 -26.04
N VAL A 390 1.05 -4.36 -26.39
CA VAL A 390 0.09 -4.20 -27.49
C VAL A 390 -1.32 -4.60 -27.05
N SER A 391 -2.34 -4.09 -27.75
CA SER A 391 -3.74 -4.38 -27.43
C SER A 391 -4.59 -4.47 -28.69
N ASP A 392 -5.43 -5.51 -28.76
CA ASP A 392 -6.41 -5.73 -29.83
C ASP A 392 -7.68 -4.87 -29.66
N VAL A 393 -7.86 -4.24 -28.49
CA VAL A 393 -8.99 -3.34 -28.21
C VAL A 393 -8.70 -1.98 -28.88
N PRO A 394 -9.52 -1.53 -29.85
CA PRO A 394 -9.24 -0.31 -30.60
C PRO A 394 -9.53 0.95 -29.76
N GLU A 395 -8.95 2.09 -30.15
CA GLU A 395 -9.01 3.33 -29.34
C GLU A 395 -10.38 4.02 -29.33
N ASP A 396 -11.23 3.79 -30.33
CA ASP A 396 -12.59 4.29 -30.39
C ASP A 396 -13.54 3.56 -29.40
N ALA A 397 -13.17 2.35 -28.99
CA ALA A 397 -13.90 1.51 -28.05
C ALA A 397 -13.58 1.81 -26.57
N VAL A 398 -12.63 2.70 -26.28
CA VAL A 398 -12.20 3.07 -24.91
C VAL A 398 -12.44 4.55 -24.61
N PHE A 399 -12.28 4.96 -23.35
CA PHE A 399 -12.18 6.37 -22.98
C PHE A 399 -10.73 6.85 -23.09
N THR A 400 -10.48 7.83 -23.97
CA THR A 400 -9.15 8.44 -24.17
C THR A 400 -9.02 9.80 -23.47
N SER A 401 -10.14 10.49 -23.19
CA SER A 401 -10.16 11.71 -22.39
C SER A 401 -11.26 11.69 -21.33
N VAL A 402 -11.08 12.49 -20.27
CA VAL A 402 -12.09 12.66 -19.20
C VAL A 402 -13.39 13.26 -19.75
N ASP A 403 -13.32 14.16 -20.73
CA ASP A 403 -14.49 14.79 -21.34
C ASP A 403 -15.40 13.78 -22.06
N GLN A 404 -14.82 12.78 -22.73
CA GLN A 404 -15.59 11.68 -23.35
C GLN A 404 -16.36 10.85 -22.31
N PHE A 405 -15.82 10.74 -21.09
CA PHE A 405 -16.42 10.01 -19.99
C PHE A 405 -17.46 10.85 -19.23
N LEU A 406 -17.24 12.16 -19.10
CA LEU A 406 -18.19 13.10 -18.49
C LEU A 406 -19.45 13.34 -19.35
N GLU A 407 -19.33 13.47 -20.68
CA GLU A 407 -20.45 13.76 -21.59
C GLU A 407 -21.74 12.95 -21.32
N PRO A 408 -21.71 11.60 -21.28
CA PRO A 408 -22.92 10.80 -21.02
C PRO A 408 -23.44 10.94 -19.59
N LEU A 409 -22.58 11.22 -18.60
CA LEU A 409 -22.96 11.41 -17.20
C LEU A 409 -23.62 12.77 -16.98
N GLU A 410 -23.08 13.82 -17.59
CA GLU A 410 -23.67 15.15 -17.61
C GLU A 410 -25.01 15.16 -18.35
N LEU A 411 -25.14 14.42 -19.46
CA LEU A 411 -26.40 14.26 -20.18
C LEU A 411 -27.48 13.63 -19.27
N CYS A 412 -27.14 12.57 -18.53
CA CYS A 412 -28.02 12.00 -17.51
C CYS A 412 -28.40 13.03 -16.43
N TYR A 413 -27.43 13.81 -15.93
CA TYR A 413 -27.65 14.82 -14.89
C TYR A 413 -28.59 15.95 -15.36
N ARG A 414 -28.38 16.46 -16.59
CA ARG A 414 -29.25 17.48 -17.21
C ARG A 414 -30.65 16.93 -17.41
N SER A 415 -30.80 15.74 -18.00
CA SER A 415 -32.10 15.11 -18.24
C SER A 415 -32.90 14.89 -16.94
N LEU A 416 -32.26 14.46 -15.85
CA LEU A 416 -32.94 14.33 -14.55
C LEU A 416 -33.40 15.69 -14.02
N CYS A 417 -32.57 16.74 -14.13
CA CYS A 417 -32.97 18.09 -13.74
C CYS A 417 -34.15 18.62 -14.56
N ASP A 418 -34.13 18.43 -15.89
CA ASP A 418 -35.21 18.83 -16.80
C ASP A 418 -36.54 18.11 -16.48
N CYS A 419 -36.48 16.86 -15.99
CA CYS A 419 -37.66 16.08 -15.60
C CYS A 419 -38.21 16.41 -14.20
N GLY A 420 -37.53 17.28 -13.44
CA GLY A 420 -37.86 17.60 -12.05
C GLY A 420 -37.21 16.68 -11.01
N ASP A 421 -36.43 15.69 -11.44
CA ASP A 421 -35.78 14.65 -10.63
C ASP A 421 -34.40 15.09 -10.09
N ARG A 422 -34.17 16.40 -9.94
CA ARG A 422 -32.91 16.96 -9.40
C ARG A 422 -32.46 16.35 -8.05
N PRO A 423 -33.34 16.00 -7.08
CA PRO A 423 -32.92 15.32 -5.87
C PRO A 423 -32.24 13.97 -6.10
N ILE A 424 -32.59 13.26 -7.19
CA ILE A 424 -31.95 12.01 -7.62
C ILE A 424 -30.61 12.32 -8.29
N ALA A 425 -30.55 13.33 -9.17
CA ALA A 425 -29.32 13.79 -9.81
C ALA A 425 -28.25 14.24 -8.77
N ASP A 426 -28.69 14.93 -7.71
CA ASP A 426 -27.89 15.35 -6.56
C ASP A 426 -27.48 14.19 -5.61
N GLY A 427 -27.93 12.95 -5.88
CA GLY A 427 -27.57 11.74 -5.16
C GLY A 427 -26.27 11.12 -5.66
N SER A 428 -26.30 9.82 -5.95
CA SER A 428 -25.15 9.01 -6.39
C SER A 428 -24.50 9.51 -7.68
N LEU A 429 -25.28 10.10 -8.61
CA LEU A 429 -24.76 10.66 -9.85
C LEU A 429 -23.84 11.86 -9.61
N LEU A 430 -24.21 12.78 -8.71
CA LEU A 430 -23.37 13.91 -8.34
C LEU A 430 -22.08 13.46 -7.66
N ASP A 431 -22.14 12.42 -6.84
CA ASP A 431 -20.96 11.83 -6.21
C ASP A 431 -20.05 11.18 -7.27
N PHE A 432 -20.62 10.48 -8.26
CA PHE A 432 -19.88 9.91 -9.39
C PHE A 432 -19.23 10.97 -10.29
N LEU A 433 -19.96 12.03 -10.65
CA LEU A 433 -19.41 13.18 -11.39
C LEU A 433 -18.22 13.82 -10.65
N ARG A 434 -18.34 13.99 -9.33
CA ARG A 434 -17.25 14.50 -8.47
C ARG A 434 -16.07 13.54 -8.40
N GLN A 435 -16.29 12.22 -8.39
CA GLN A 435 -15.22 11.22 -8.49
C GLN A 435 -14.50 11.30 -9.85
N VAL A 436 -15.22 11.45 -10.96
CA VAL A 436 -14.61 11.63 -12.30
C VAL A 436 -13.78 12.92 -12.36
N SER A 437 -14.28 14.05 -11.85
CA SER A 437 -13.55 15.31 -11.81
C SER A 437 -12.38 15.35 -10.82
N THR A 438 -12.39 14.52 -9.77
CA THR A 438 -11.30 14.43 -8.78
C THR A 438 -10.17 13.51 -9.24
N PHE A 439 -10.52 12.33 -9.76
CA PHE A 439 -9.58 11.23 -10.00
C PHE A 439 -9.23 11.06 -11.50
N GLY A 440 -10.08 11.54 -12.41
CA GLY A 440 -9.88 11.40 -13.86
C GLY A 440 -9.73 9.95 -14.31
N LEU A 441 -9.15 9.73 -15.50
CA LEU A 441 -8.91 8.38 -16.02
C LEU A 441 -7.67 7.69 -15.43
N ALA A 442 -6.88 8.39 -14.60
CA ALA A 442 -5.60 7.90 -14.08
C ALA A 442 -5.57 7.70 -12.55
N LEU A 443 -6.63 8.07 -11.82
CA LEU A 443 -6.76 8.03 -10.35
C LEU A 443 -5.82 8.96 -9.56
N VAL A 444 -4.56 9.04 -9.97
CA VAL A 444 -3.55 10.02 -9.54
C VAL A 444 -2.77 10.52 -10.76
N LYS A 445 -2.27 11.75 -10.68
CA LYS A 445 -1.26 12.26 -11.63
C LYS A 445 0.15 11.89 -11.15
N LEU A 446 0.98 11.32 -12.04
CA LEU A 446 2.35 10.93 -11.70
C LEU A 446 3.32 12.12 -11.90
N ASP A 447 4.01 12.54 -10.84
CA ASP A 447 5.15 13.45 -10.97
C ASP A 447 6.40 12.67 -11.37
N ILE A 448 7.18 13.23 -12.30
CA ILE A 448 8.51 12.72 -12.65
C ILE A 448 9.55 13.57 -11.93
N ARG A 449 10.51 12.96 -11.23
CA ARG A 449 11.56 13.70 -10.50
C ARG A 449 12.96 13.14 -10.77
N GLN A 450 13.87 14.02 -11.19
CA GLN A 450 15.27 13.70 -11.50
C GLN A 450 16.19 14.85 -11.02
N GLU A 451 17.47 14.58 -10.76
CA GLU A 451 18.43 15.62 -10.33
C GLU A 451 19.07 16.40 -11.51
N SER A 452 19.31 17.70 -11.32
CA SER A 452 19.83 18.68 -12.31
C SER A 452 21.11 18.25 -13.03
N GLU A 453 22.05 17.63 -12.31
CA GLU A 453 23.31 17.12 -12.89
C GLU A 453 23.06 16.08 -14.00
N ARG A 454 22.04 15.23 -13.86
CA ARG A 454 21.68 14.21 -14.86
C ARG A 454 21.15 14.83 -16.15
N HIS A 455 20.54 16.01 -16.10
CA HIS A 455 20.18 16.78 -17.30
C HIS A 455 21.42 17.41 -17.93
N SER A 456 22.33 17.93 -17.10
CA SER A 456 23.61 18.47 -17.53
C SER A 456 24.50 17.41 -18.19
N ASP A 457 24.50 16.16 -17.73
CA ASP A 457 25.17 15.02 -18.37
C ASP A 457 24.70 14.78 -19.81
N VAL A 458 23.38 14.81 -20.03
CA VAL A 458 22.78 14.62 -21.37
C VAL A 458 23.17 15.76 -22.30
N LEU A 459 23.07 17.01 -21.84
CA LEU A 459 23.45 18.18 -22.63
C LEU A 459 24.95 18.21 -22.92
N ASP A 460 25.80 17.79 -21.98
CA ASP A 460 27.25 17.70 -22.17
C ASP A 460 27.65 16.63 -23.19
N ALA A 461 26.99 15.47 -23.16
CA ALA A 461 27.15 14.44 -24.19
C ALA A 461 26.75 14.95 -25.58
N ILE A 462 25.64 15.69 -25.67
CA ILE A 462 25.17 16.31 -26.92
C ILE A 462 26.17 17.36 -27.42
N THR A 463 26.56 18.35 -26.60
CA THR A 463 27.44 19.44 -27.04
C THR A 463 28.85 18.93 -27.41
N THR A 464 29.34 17.91 -26.69
CA THR A 464 30.63 17.26 -26.99
C THR A 464 30.56 16.48 -28.30
N HIS A 465 29.49 15.70 -28.51
CA HIS A 465 29.29 14.93 -29.75
C HIS A 465 29.14 15.83 -30.99
N LEU A 466 28.44 16.96 -30.86
CA LEU A 466 28.31 17.97 -31.92
C LEU A 466 29.60 18.80 -32.14
N GLY A 467 30.62 18.65 -31.29
CA GLY A 467 31.88 19.38 -31.40
C GLY A 467 31.79 20.88 -31.04
N ILE A 468 30.75 21.30 -30.33
CA ILE A 468 30.51 22.71 -29.94
C ILE A 468 31.03 23.05 -28.54
N GLY A 469 31.50 22.06 -27.78
CA GLY A 469 32.18 22.21 -26.48
C GLY A 469 31.54 21.35 -25.38
N SER A 470 32.02 21.47 -24.14
CA SER A 470 31.39 20.85 -22.96
C SER A 470 30.41 21.82 -22.30
N TYR A 471 29.12 21.47 -22.26
CA TYR A 471 28.08 22.22 -21.53
C TYR A 471 28.41 22.36 -20.04
N LYS A 472 29.02 21.32 -19.44
CA LYS A 472 29.42 21.34 -18.02
C LYS A 472 30.47 22.40 -17.72
N GLU A 473 31.44 22.62 -18.61
CA GLU A 473 32.48 23.64 -18.44
C GLU A 473 32.00 25.09 -18.67
N TRP A 474 30.78 25.29 -19.18
CA TRP A 474 30.26 26.64 -19.46
C TRP A 474 29.73 27.34 -18.20
N SER A 475 29.91 28.66 -18.16
CA SER A 475 29.27 29.52 -17.15
C SER A 475 27.74 29.54 -17.33
N GLU A 476 27.02 29.88 -16.26
CA GLU A 476 25.55 29.98 -16.26
C GLU A 476 25.02 30.88 -17.39
N ASP A 477 25.64 32.05 -17.61
CA ASP A 477 25.24 32.95 -18.70
C ASP A 477 25.37 32.29 -20.08
N LYS A 478 26.47 31.55 -20.32
CA LYS A 478 26.71 30.85 -21.58
C LYS A 478 25.78 29.64 -21.76
N ARG A 479 25.44 28.95 -20.67
CA ARG A 479 24.41 27.89 -20.67
C ARG A 479 23.05 28.48 -21.06
N GLN A 480 22.64 29.59 -20.44
CA GLN A 480 21.40 30.29 -20.81
C GLN A 480 21.41 30.77 -22.27
N GLU A 481 22.48 31.40 -22.74
CA GLU A 481 22.62 31.88 -24.12
C GLU A 481 22.41 30.73 -25.13
N TRP A 482 23.10 29.61 -24.93
CA TRP A 482 22.98 28.44 -25.80
C TRP A 482 21.59 27.80 -25.72
N LEU A 483 21.06 27.56 -24.51
CA LEU A 483 19.72 26.99 -24.34
C LEU A 483 18.64 27.85 -25.01
N LEU A 484 18.71 29.17 -24.89
CA LEU A 484 17.75 30.08 -25.51
C LEU A 484 17.89 30.15 -27.04
N SER A 485 19.12 30.00 -27.55
CA SER A 485 19.38 29.84 -29.00
C SER A 485 18.71 28.58 -29.53
N GLU A 486 18.91 27.42 -28.90
CA GLU A 486 18.31 26.16 -29.33
C GLU A 486 16.78 26.16 -29.13
N LEU A 487 16.28 26.66 -27.99
CA LEU A 487 14.83 26.77 -27.68
C LEU A 487 14.06 27.70 -28.66
N SER A 488 14.74 28.71 -29.21
CA SER A 488 14.20 29.58 -30.27
C SER A 488 14.38 28.99 -31.67
N GLY A 489 15.35 28.08 -31.83
CA GLY A 489 15.62 27.34 -33.06
C GLY A 489 14.51 26.34 -33.40
N LYS A 490 14.47 25.95 -34.69
CA LYS A 490 13.56 24.91 -35.24
C LYS A 490 14.31 23.67 -35.76
N ARG A 491 15.62 23.61 -35.53
CA ARG A 491 16.47 22.50 -35.96
C ARG A 491 16.47 21.44 -34.85
N PRO A 492 16.27 20.14 -35.15
CA PRO A 492 16.49 19.07 -34.19
C PRO A 492 17.95 19.04 -33.73
N LEU A 493 18.15 18.86 -32.42
CA LEU A 493 19.45 19.02 -31.77
C LEU A 493 20.37 17.81 -31.92
N PHE A 494 19.83 16.59 -31.78
CA PHE A 494 20.60 15.34 -31.86
C PHE A 494 19.92 14.26 -32.69
N GLY A 495 20.73 13.35 -33.24
CA GLY A 495 20.27 12.17 -34.00
C GLY A 495 20.31 10.87 -33.20
N PRO A 496 19.96 9.73 -33.83
CA PRO A 496 20.03 8.41 -33.20
C PRO A 496 21.48 7.92 -32.98
N ASP A 497 22.46 8.63 -33.54
CA ASP A 497 23.91 8.39 -33.48
C ASP A 497 24.61 8.97 -32.25
N LEU A 498 23.90 9.75 -31.42
CA LEU A 498 24.41 10.26 -30.13
C LEU A 498 24.91 9.12 -29.24
N PRO A 499 26.19 9.10 -28.81
CA PRO A 499 26.68 8.14 -27.83
C PRO A 499 26.03 8.36 -26.46
N LYS A 500 25.45 7.30 -25.88
CA LYS A 500 24.75 7.35 -24.58
C LYS A 500 25.45 6.44 -23.58
N THR A 501 25.71 6.93 -22.38
CA THR A 501 25.91 6.09 -21.19
C THR A 501 24.56 5.54 -20.73
N GLU A 502 24.56 4.55 -19.83
CA GLU A 502 23.31 4.03 -19.22
C GLU A 502 22.50 5.16 -18.56
N GLU A 503 23.18 6.09 -17.89
CA GLU A 503 22.57 7.24 -17.23
C GLU A 503 22.00 8.28 -18.23
N VAL A 504 22.66 8.50 -19.37
CA VAL A 504 22.13 9.38 -20.44
C VAL A 504 20.95 8.72 -21.15
N ALA A 505 20.99 7.40 -21.36
CA ALA A 505 19.89 6.63 -21.93
C ALA A 505 18.64 6.70 -21.04
N ASP A 506 18.76 6.42 -19.74
CA ASP A 506 17.66 6.51 -18.77
C ASP A 506 16.93 7.86 -18.82
N VAL A 507 17.64 8.99 -18.88
CA VAL A 507 17.01 10.32 -18.96
C VAL A 507 16.25 10.51 -20.27
N LEU A 508 16.86 10.17 -21.41
CA LEU A 508 16.23 10.32 -22.73
C LEU A 508 15.03 9.38 -22.91
N ASP A 509 15.15 8.13 -22.46
CA ASP A 509 14.07 7.14 -22.54
C ASP A 509 12.93 7.45 -21.55
N THR A 510 13.21 8.17 -20.44
CA THR A 510 12.16 8.74 -19.58
C THR A 510 11.31 9.76 -20.35
N PHE A 511 11.93 10.72 -21.04
CA PHE A 511 11.19 11.70 -21.85
C PHE A 511 10.44 11.03 -23.01
N LYS A 512 11.01 9.97 -23.59
CA LYS A 512 10.31 9.14 -24.59
C LYS A 512 9.04 8.50 -24.02
N VAL A 513 9.09 7.88 -22.84
CA VAL A 513 7.89 7.33 -22.17
C VAL A 513 6.84 8.40 -21.88
N ILE A 514 7.26 9.61 -21.51
CA ILE A 514 6.35 10.76 -21.35
C ILE A 514 5.69 11.15 -22.68
N SER A 515 6.44 11.13 -23.80
CA SER A 515 5.91 11.47 -25.13
C SER A 515 4.90 10.45 -25.69
N GLU A 516 4.96 9.19 -25.24
CA GLU A 516 4.13 8.09 -25.72
C GLU A 516 2.85 7.87 -24.89
N LEU A 517 2.76 8.46 -23.70
CA LEU A 517 1.64 8.28 -22.79
C LEU A 517 0.72 9.51 -22.74
N PRO A 518 -0.58 9.33 -22.47
CA PRO A 518 -1.53 10.45 -22.38
C PRO A 518 -1.12 11.49 -21.32
N SER A 519 -1.20 12.77 -21.67
CA SER A 519 -0.71 13.89 -20.84
C SER A 519 -1.48 14.06 -19.52
N ASP A 520 -2.72 13.54 -19.42
CA ASP A 520 -3.50 13.50 -18.18
C ASP A 520 -2.96 12.51 -17.13
N SER A 521 -2.12 11.54 -17.53
CA SER A 521 -1.42 10.63 -16.61
C SER A 521 -0.29 11.28 -15.81
N PHE A 522 0.19 12.46 -16.21
CA PHE A 522 1.32 13.14 -15.57
C PHE A 522 0.94 14.41 -14.79
N GLY A 523 1.80 14.75 -13.84
CA GLY A 523 1.77 15.95 -13.01
C GLY A 523 2.86 16.93 -13.41
N ALA A 524 3.87 17.07 -12.55
CA ALA A 524 5.03 17.94 -12.76
C ALA A 524 6.27 17.15 -13.21
N TYR A 525 7.21 17.85 -13.87
CA TYR A 525 8.60 17.41 -13.96
C TYR A 525 9.41 18.21 -12.93
N ILE A 526 9.88 17.55 -11.88
CA ILE A 526 10.57 18.15 -10.74
C ILE A 526 12.07 17.96 -10.88
N ILE A 527 12.83 19.03 -10.67
CA ILE A 527 14.30 19.04 -10.73
C ILE A 527 14.86 19.09 -9.30
N SER A 528 15.31 17.96 -8.77
CA SER A 528 16.07 17.91 -7.51
C SER A 528 17.42 18.63 -7.64
N MET A 529 17.93 19.23 -6.57
CA MET A 529 19.14 20.07 -6.57
C MET A 529 19.10 21.17 -7.66
N ALA A 530 17.96 21.84 -7.86
CA ALA A 530 17.89 23.00 -8.74
C ALA A 530 18.64 24.18 -8.11
N THR A 531 19.47 24.86 -8.91
CA THR A 531 20.34 25.97 -8.47
C THR A 531 20.22 27.21 -9.34
N ALA A 532 19.92 27.05 -10.63
CA ALA A 532 20.01 28.12 -11.62
C ALA A 532 18.92 28.06 -12.69
N PRO A 533 18.65 29.16 -13.43
CA PRO A 533 17.73 29.17 -14.58
C PRO A 533 18.06 28.13 -15.65
N SER A 534 19.34 27.84 -15.90
CA SER A 534 19.74 26.84 -16.90
C SER A 534 19.24 25.43 -16.57
N ASP A 535 19.09 25.05 -15.29
CA ASP A 535 18.54 23.75 -14.89
C ASP A 535 17.11 23.56 -15.42
N VAL A 536 16.27 24.60 -15.30
CA VAL A 536 14.88 24.59 -15.77
C VAL A 536 14.81 24.61 -17.29
N LEU A 537 15.59 25.47 -17.94
CA LEU A 537 15.63 25.58 -19.40
C LEU A 537 16.21 24.32 -20.08
N ALA A 538 17.12 23.60 -19.42
CA ALA A 538 17.63 22.32 -19.87
C ALA A 538 16.53 21.26 -20.00
N VAL A 539 15.64 21.17 -19.00
CA VAL A 539 14.50 20.24 -19.05
C VAL A 539 13.47 20.66 -20.10
N GLU A 540 13.15 21.95 -20.23
CA GLU A 540 12.26 22.42 -21.31
C GLU A 540 12.82 22.07 -22.71
N LEU A 541 14.14 22.18 -22.92
CA LEU A 541 14.79 21.78 -24.16
C LEU A 541 14.71 20.26 -24.38
N LEU A 542 15.06 19.46 -23.38
CA LEU A 542 15.00 17.99 -23.48
C LEU A 542 13.58 17.48 -23.71
N GLN A 543 12.56 18.08 -23.10
CA GLN A 543 11.16 17.73 -23.37
C GLN A 543 10.78 17.97 -24.84
N ARG A 544 11.22 19.10 -25.42
CA ARG A 544 10.98 19.43 -26.83
C ARG A 544 11.70 18.48 -27.78
N GLU A 545 13.00 18.23 -27.56
CA GLU A 545 13.81 17.37 -28.44
C GLU A 545 13.39 15.90 -28.40
N CYS A 546 12.85 15.43 -27.26
CA CYS A 546 12.26 14.10 -27.13
C CYS A 546 10.81 14.01 -27.67
N GLY A 547 10.27 15.06 -28.30
CA GLY A 547 9.02 15.01 -29.03
C GLY A 547 7.74 15.07 -28.19
N ILE A 548 7.81 15.54 -26.93
CA ILE A 548 6.61 15.68 -26.09
C ILE A 548 5.75 16.84 -26.62
N THR A 549 4.53 16.54 -27.06
CA THR A 549 3.60 17.53 -27.63
C THR A 549 2.99 18.46 -26.57
N ASP A 550 2.64 17.90 -25.42
CA ASP A 550 2.13 18.62 -24.24
C ASP A 550 3.17 18.55 -23.10
N PRO A 551 4.25 19.36 -23.15
CA PRO A 551 5.34 19.25 -22.18
C PRO A 551 4.86 19.55 -20.75
N LEU A 552 5.33 18.73 -19.80
CA LEU A 552 5.01 18.84 -18.38
C LEU A 552 5.52 20.18 -17.84
N ARG A 553 4.83 20.71 -16.83
CA ARG A 553 5.30 21.89 -16.09
C ARG A 553 6.60 21.56 -15.36
N VAL A 554 7.64 22.37 -15.57
CA VAL A 554 8.95 22.18 -14.94
C VAL A 554 9.00 22.91 -13.60
N VAL A 555 9.39 22.19 -12.56
CA VAL A 555 9.34 22.62 -11.15
C VAL A 555 10.73 22.52 -10.53
N PRO A 556 11.43 23.64 -10.27
CA PRO A 556 12.69 23.61 -9.53
C PRO A 556 12.43 23.24 -8.06
N LEU A 557 13.20 22.30 -7.53
CA LEU A 557 13.26 21.97 -6.11
C LEU A 557 14.57 22.54 -5.53
N PHE A 558 14.45 23.60 -4.74
CA PHE A 558 15.56 24.24 -4.04
C PHE A 558 15.77 23.55 -2.69
N GLU A 559 16.98 22.99 -2.46
CA GLU A 559 17.25 22.07 -1.34
C GLU A 559 18.26 22.61 -0.31
N LYS A 560 19.35 23.28 -0.72
CA LYS A 560 20.34 23.83 0.24
C LYS A 560 19.99 25.27 0.64
N LEU A 561 20.64 25.76 1.70
CA LEU A 561 20.42 27.13 2.18
C LEU A 561 20.76 28.18 1.11
N ALA A 562 21.88 28.01 0.40
CA ALA A 562 22.31 28.91 -0.67
C ALA A 562 21.36 28.86 -1.89
N ASP A 563 20.82 27.69 -2.21
CA ASP A 563 19.86 27.50 -3.30
C ASP A 563 18.54 28.24 -2.99
N LEU A 564 18.09 28.21 -1.73
CA LEU A 564 16.93 28.99 -1.26
C LEU A 564 17.20 30.50 -1.26
N GLU A 565 18.41 30.94 -0.89
CA GLU A 565 18.81 32.35 -0.95
C GLU A 565 18.84 32.89 -2.39
N SER A 566 19.25 32.09 -3.37
CA SER A 566 19.30 32.48 -4.79
C SER A 566 17.99 32.25 -5.56
N ALA A 567 17.08 31.41 -5.06
CA ALA A 567 15.82 31.04 -5.73
C ALA A 567 14.99 32.24 -6.25
N PRO A 568 14.79 33.35 -5.51
CA PRO A 568 14.02 34.49 -6.02
C PRO A 568 14.69 35.15 -7.24
N ALA A 569 16.02 35.23 -7.26
CA ALA A 569 16.77 35.78 -8.39
C ALA A 569 16.73 34.84 -9.62
N ALA A 570 16.83 33.53 -9.40
CA ALA A 570 16.69 32.53 -10.47
C ALA A 570 15.29 32.57 -11.11
N VAL A 571 14.23 32.63 -10.29
CA VAL A 571 12.85 32.71 -10.78
C VAL A 571 12.55 34.05 -11.46
N ALA A 572 13.05 35.18 -10.93
CA ALA A 572 12.94 36.48 -11.59
C ALA A 572 13.63 36.48 -12.97
N ARG A 573 14.81 35.86 -13.06
CA ARG A 573 15.53 35.68 -14.33
C ARG A 573 14.71 34.84 -15.32
N LEU A 574 14.13 33.72 -14.88
CA LEU A 574 13.25 32.90 -15.72
C LEU A 574 12.03 33.69 -16.23
N PHE A 575 11.36 34.48 -15.38
CA PHE A 575 10.21 35.28 -15.80
C PHE A 575 10.57 36.47 -16.72
N SER A 576 11.82 36.96 -16.66
CA SER A 576 12.34 37.96 -17.61
C SER A 576 12.57 37.44 -19.03
N ILE A 577 12.62 36.11 -19.21
CA ILE A 577 12.81 35.46 -20.50
C ILE A 577 11.45 35.30 -21.18
N GLU A 578 11.24 36.01 -22.30
CA GLU A 578 9.97 36.01 -23.04
C GLU A 578 9.53 34.60 -23.48
N TRP A 579 10.46 33.78 -23.98
CA TRP A 579 10.18 32.39 -24.37
C TRP A 579 9.59 31.60 -23.21
N TYR A 580 10.21 31.68 -22.02
CA TYR A 580 9.78 30.94 -20.84
C TYR A 580 8.44 31.46 -20.30
N ARG A 581 8.26 32.79 -20.24
CA ARG A 581 7.00 33.41 -19.80
C ARG A 581 5.82 33.00 -20.68
N ASN A 582 6.03 32.91 -21.99
CA ASN A 582 5.02 32.42 -22.94
C ASN A 582 4.76 30.92 -22.76
N ARG A 583 5.82 30.11 -22.56
CA ARG A 583 5.75 28.66 -22.33
C ARG A 583 4.94 28.27 -21.07
N ILE A 584 5.11 29.00 -19.97
CA ILE A 584 4.43 28.71 -18.68
C ILE A 584 2.99 29.26 -18.59
N ASN A 585 2.56 30.09 -19.57
CA ASN A 585 1.22 30.67 -19.65
C ASN A 585 0.70 31.25 -18.30
N GLY A 586 1.54 32.05 -17.64
CA GLY A 586 1.20 32.74 -16.40
C GLY A 586 1.07 31.85 -15.15
N LYS A 587 1.56 30.61 -15.15
CA LYS A 587 1.56 29.72 -13.97
C LYS A 587 2.94 29.12 -13.70
N GLN A 588 3.46 29.28 -12.49
CA GLN A 588 4.70 28.63 -12.04
C GLN A 588 4.43 27.81 -10.78
N GLU A 589 5.03 26.62 -10.70
CA GLU A 589 5.13 25.85 -9.45
C GLU A 589 6.61 25.81 -9.02
N VAL A 590 6.88 25.98 -7.73
CA VAL A 590 8.22 25.88 -7.13
C VAL A 590 8.14 24.93 -5.94
N MET A 591 9.06 23.99 -5.85
CA MET A 591 9.11 23.03 -4.75
C MET A 591 10.16 23.42 -3.70
N ILE A 592 9.83 23.20 -2.42
CA ILE A 592 10.71 23.53 -1.29
C ILE A 592 10.97 22.32 -0.37
N GLY A 593 12.26 22.05 -0.12
CA GLY A 593 12.74 20.82 0.55
C GLY A 593 13.08 20.97 2.04
N TYR A 594 12.09 20.92 2.93
CA TYR A 594 12.29 21.12 4.39
C TYR A 594 13.33 20.20 5.06
N SER A 595 13.39 18.94 4.64
CA SER A 595 14.26 17.93 5.28
C SER A 595 15.72 18.07 4.82
N ASP A 596 15.92 18.34 3.53
CA ASP A 596 17.25 18.47 2.93
C ASP A 596 17.90 19.81 3.29
N SER A 597 17.14 20.92 3.35
CA SER A 597 17.63 22.18 3.91
C SER A 597 17.98 22.05 5.40
N GLY A 598 17.18 21.29 6.16
CA GLY A 598 17.45 20.98 7.56
C GLY A 598 18.74 20.15 7.75
N LYS A 599 19.07 19.27 6.79
CA LYS A 599 20.32 18.48 6.76
C LYS A 599 21.55 19.36 6.46
N ASP A 600 21.39 20.42 5.67
CA ASP A 600 22.47 21.34 5.27
C ASP A 600 22.83 22.37 6.34
N ALA A 601 21.83 23.02 6.95
CA ALA A 601 22.03 24.20 7.81
C ALA A 601 21.38 24.12 9.20
N GLY A 602 20.78 22.99 9.56
CA GLY A 602 19.99 22.85 10.78
C GLY A 602 18.55 23.38 10.62
N ARG A 603 17.64 22.83 11.42
CA ARG A 603 16.19 22.99 11.20
C ARG A 603 15.67 24.42 11.38
N LEU A 604 16.21 25.18 12.34
CA LEU A 604 15.80 26.57 12.58
C LEU A 604 16.11 27.47 11.39
N SER A 605 17.36 27.42 10.92
CA SER A 605 17.87 28.21 9.79
C SER A 605 17.13 27.87 8.51
N ALA A 606 16.92 26.58 8.25
CA ALA A 606 16.13 26.10 7.13
C ALA A 606 14.70 26.64 7.18
N ALA A 607 14.00 26.51 8.31
CA ALA A 607 12.63 27.01 8.45
C ALA A 607 12.52 28.52 8.20
N TRP A 608 13.47 29.31 8.73
CA TRP A 608 13.49 30.76 8.53
C TRP A 608 13.80 31.16 7.08
N GLN A 609 14.79 30.53 6.46
CA GLN A 609 15.12 30.82 5.07
C GLN A 609 13.99 30.41 4.13
N LEU A 610 13.30 29.30 4.40
CA LEU A 610 12.09 28.89 3.68
C LEU A 610 10.94 29.89 3.81
N TYR A 611 10.77 30.55 4.96
CA TYR A 611 9.79 31.62 5.13
C TYR A 611 10.13 32.83 4.24
N LYS A 612 11.37 33.35 4.36
CA LYS A 612 11.85 34.50 3.55
C LYS A 612 11.79 34.22 2.05
N THR A 613 12.24 33.03 1.62
CA THR A 613 12.26 32.63 0.20
C THR A 613 10.86 32.64 -0.41
N GLN A 614 9.88 32.13 0.33
CA GLN A 614 8.47 32.15 -0.10
C GLN A 614 7.92 33.59 -0.21
N GLU A 615 8.23 34.48 0.75
CA GLU A 615 7.83 35.90 0.66
C GLU A 615 8.42 36.62 -0.56
N GLU A 616 9.70 36.41 -0.87
CA GLU A 616 10.33 37.06 -2.03
C GLU A 616 9.84 36.46 -3.36
N LEU A 617 9.64 35.13 -3.44
CA LEU A 617 9.07 34.49 -4.63
C LEU A 617 7.65 34.99 -4.94
N VAL A 618 6.81 35.24 -3.91
CA VAL A 618 5.47 35.84 -4.10
C VAL A 618 5.57 37.26 -4.66
N LYS A 619 6.52 38.08 -4.21
CA LYS A 619 6.73 39.44 -4.76
C LYS A 619 7.14 39.38 -6.23
N VAL A 620 8.12 38.52 -6.56
CA VAL A 620 8.58 38.29 -7.94
C VAL A 620 7.43 37.80 -8.83
N ALA A 621 6.64 36.84 -8.37
CA ALA A 621 5.50 36.33 -9.12
C ALA A 621 4.44 37.42 -9.40
N LYS A 622 4.15 38.28 -8.40
CA LYS A 622 3.24 39.43 -8.56
C LYS A 622 3.78 40.48 -9.53
N GLU A 623 5.08 40.79 -9.50
CA GLU A 623 5.71 41.74 -10.43
C GLU A 623 5.55 41.31 -11.89
N TYR A 624 5.69 40.01 -12.18
CA TYR A 624 5.60 39.46 -13.54
C TYR A 624 4.18 38.97 -13.93
N GLY A 625 3.20 39.09 -13.03
CA GLY A 625 1.81 38.66 -13.28
C GLY A 625 1.63 37.13 -13.36
N VAL A 626 2.47 36.36 -12.67
CA VAL A 626 2.46 34.89 -12.67
C VAL A 626 1.73 34.36 -11.42
N LYS A 627 0.82 33.39 -11.60
CA LYS A 627 0.26 32.64 -10.46
C LYS A 627 1.31 31.62 -9.99
N LEU A 628 1.86 31.86 -8.80
CA LEU A 628 2.79 30.96 -8.14
C LEU A 628 2.05 29.92 -7.31
N THR A 629 2.49 28.66 -7.36
CA THR A 629 2.06 27.57 -6.48
C THR A 629 3.26 27.04 -5.72
N MET A 630 3.19 27.01 -4.40
CA MET A 630 4.21 26.38 -3.55
C MET A 630 3.92 24.88 -3.44
N PHE A 631 4.91 24.05 -3.79
CA PHE A 631 4.87 22.61 -3.51
C PHE A 631 5.71 22.30 -2.27
N HIS A 632 5.02 21.97 -1.17
CA HIS A 632 5.62 21.68 0.12
C HIS A 632 6.12 20.23 0.19
N GLY A 633 7.44 20.05 0.25
CA GLY A 633 8.11 18.74 0.35
C GLY A 633 8.03 18.06 1.73
N ARG A 634 8.60 16.85 1.81
CA ARG A 634 8.63 16.02 3.03
C ARG A 634 9.26 16.74 4.24
N GLY A 635 8.70 16.49 5.42
CA GLY A 635 9.25 16.92 6.71
C GLY A 635 8.96 18.37 7.11
N GLY A 636 8.17 19.12 6.34
CA GLY A 636 7.59 20.38 6.80
C GLY A 636 6.57 20.17 7.94
N THR A 637 6.18 21.25 8.63
CA THR A 637 5.06 21.23 9.60
C THR A 637 3.74 20.83 8.93
N VAL A 638 3.57 21.23 7.67
CA VAL A 638 2.37 20.97 6.85
C VAL A 638 2.18 19.48 6.54
N GLY A 639 3.25 18.77 6.13
CA GLY A 639 3.18 17.40 5.59
C GLY A 639 3.29 16.25 6.61
N ARG A 640 3.43 16.53 7.91
CA ARG A 640 3.78 15.51 8.92
C ARG A 640 2.63 14.80 9.64
N GLY A 641 1.37 15.26 9.50
CA GLY A 641 0.12 14.59 9.95
C GLY A 641 -0.09 14.29 11.45
N GLY A 642 0.98 14.02 12.21
CA GLY A 642 1.01 13.95 13.67
C GLY A 642 1.40 15.28 14.33
N GLY A 643 1.51 16.35 13.56
CA GLY A 643 1.58 17.74 14.02
C GLY A 643 0.44 18.57 13.41
N PRO A 644 0.27 19.84 13.80
CA PRO A 644 -0.95 20.59 13.49
C PRO A 644 -0.99 21.11 12.05
N THR A 645 -1.34 20.26 11.09
CA THR A 645 -1.40 20.63 9.66
C THR A 645 -2.30 21.84 9.40
N HIS A 646 -3.41 22.00 10.12
CA HIS A 646 -4.32 23.13 9.96
C HIS A 646 -3.62 24.46 10.27
N LEU A 647 -3.12 24.66 11.50
CA LEU A 647 -2.34 25.86 11.84
C LEU A 647 -1.05 25.98 11.01
N ALA A 648 -0.41 24.87 10.62
CA ALA A 648 0.78 24.91 9.76
C ALA A 648 0.50 25.54 8.38
N ILE A 649 -0.67 25.28 7.79
CA ILE A 649 -1.12 25.94 6.55
C ILE A 649 -1.42 27.42 6.81
N LEU A 650 -2.19 27.74 7.86
CA LEU A 650 -2.49 29.13 8.25
C LEU A 650 -1.23 29.95 8.60
N SER A 651 -0.13 29.27 8.97
CA SER A 651 1.15 29.90 9.32
C SER A 651 2.06 30.24 8.13
N GLN A 652 1.74 29.78 6.91
CA GLN A 652 2.54 30.13 5.73
C GLN A 652 2.55 31.64 5.50
N PRO A 653 3.60 32.24 4.91
CA PRO A 653 3.62 33.67 4.66
C PRO A 653 2.37 34.14 3.90
N PRO A 654 1.93 35.40 4.08
CA PRO A 654 0.82 35.94 3.31
C PRO A 654 0.99 35.70 1.81
N ASP A 655 -0.12 35.43 1.11
CA ASP A 655 -0.17 35.34 -0.36
C ASP A 655 0.65 34.20 -1.01
N THR A 656 1.15 33.21 -0.25
CA THR A 656 1.86 32.04 -0.81
C THR A 656 0.95 30.92 -1.33
N ILE A 657 -0.30 30.86 -0.86
CA ILE A 657 -1.25 29.80 -1.22
C ILE A 657 -2.19 30.27 -2.34
N HIS A 658 -2.85 31.43 -2.20
CA HIS A 658 -3.77 31.99 -3.22
C HIS A 658 -4.72 30.95 -3.85
N GLY A 659 -5.33 30.12 -3.01
CA GLY A 659 -6.26 29.06 -3.41
C GLY A 659 -5.61 27.81 -4.00
N GLN A 660 -4.28 27.69 -4.09
CA GLN A 660 -3.61 26.48 -4.56
C GLN A 660 -2.58 25.98 -3.54
N LEU A 661 -2.91 24.88 -2.88
CA LEU A 661 -2.03 24.21 -1.93
C LEU A 661 -1.59 22.86 -2.51
N ARG A 662 -0.28 22.66 -2.69
CA ARG A 662 0.29 21.37 -3.10
C ARG A 662 1.20 20.82 -2.01
N VAL A 663 0.89 19.64 -1.48
CA VAL A 663 1.56 19.09 -0.28
C VAL A 663 1.93 17.63 -0.45
N THR A 664 3.16 17.27 -0.09
CA THR A 664 3.58 15.87 0.01
C THR A 664 2.93 15.18 1.22
N VAL A 665 2.11 14.16 0.97
CA VAL A 665 1.69 13.20 1.98
C VAL A 665 2.81 12.17 2.14
N GLN A 666 3.43 12.17 3.31
CA GLN A 666 4.49 11.22 3.64
C GLN A 666 3.91 9.80 3.81
N GLY A 667 4.57 8.79 3.26
CA GLY A 667 4.07 7.41 3.31
C GLY A 667 3.92 6.86 4.73
N GLU A 668 4.76 7.31 5.67
CA GLU A 668 4.66 7.03 7.11
C GLU A 668 3.41 7.65 7.81
N VAL A 669 2.67 8.51 7.11
CA VAL A 669 1.55 9.33 7.63
C VAL A 669 0.24 9.02 6.88
N ILE A 670 0.29 8.21 5.81
CA ILE A 670 -0.86 7.91 4.97
C ILE A 670 -1.96 7.14 5.73
N GLU A 671 -1.59 6.19 6.60
CA GLU A 671 -2.53 5.46 7.48
C GLU A 671 -3.24 6.41 8.44
N GLN A 672 -2.49 7.23 9.19
CA GLN A 672 -3.07 8.20 10.13
C GLN A 672 -3.97 9.24 9.43
N SER A 673 -3.75 9.48 8.14
CA SER A 673 -4.48 10.48 7.34
C SER A 673 -5.71 9.91 6.62
N PHE A 674 -5.65 8.65 6.19
CA PHE A 674 -6.61 8.02 5.26
C PHE A 674 -6.94 6.54 5.57
N GLY A 675 -6.35 5.91 6.58
CA GLY A 675 -6.62 4.50 6.94
C GLY A 675 -8.01 4.24 7.49
N GLU A 676 -8.67 5.26 8.03
CA GLU A 676 -10.02 5.22 8.63
C GLU A 676 -10.92 6.31 8.01
N GLU A 677 -12.22 6.06 7.87
CA GLU A 677 -13.16 6.94 7.15
C GLU A 677 -13.32 8.34 7.77
N HIS A 678 -13.48 8.43 9.09
CA HIS A 678 -13.65 9.71 9.80
C HIS A 678 -12.34 10.51 9.80
N LEU A 679 -11.17 9.86 9.91
CA LEU A 679 -9.85 10.50 9.76
C LEU A 679 -9.65 11.02 8.34
N CYS A 680 -9.94 10.19 7.31
CA CYS A 680 -9.95 10.60 5.90
C CYS A 680 -10.79 11.87 5.69
N PHE A 681 -12.05 11.85 6.15
CA PHE A 681 -12.95 13.01 6.08
C PHE A 681 -12.37 14.26 6.75
N ARG A 682 -11.83 14.14 7.97
CA ARG A 682 -11.22 15.26 8.70
C ARG A 682 -9.96 15.79 8.02
N THR A 683 -9.19 14.93 7.35
CA THR A 683 -8.02 15.32 6.56
C THR A 683 -8.43 16.18 5.37
N LEU A 684 -9.39 15.73 4.55
CA LEU A 684 -9.91 16.54 3.43
C LEU A 684 -10.50 17.87 3.93
N GLN A 685 -11.20 17.85 5.06
CA GLN A 685 -11.78 19.05 5.68
C GLN A 685 -10.73 20.07 6.11
N ARG A 686 -9.70 19.68 6.89
CA ARG A 686 -8.72 20.64 7.42
C ARG A 686 -7.86 21.27 6.33
N PHE A 687 -7.47 20.49 5.32
CA PHE A 687 -6.74 21.03 4.17
C PHE A 687 -7.59 22.04 3.40
N THR A 688 -8.87 21.73 3.16
CA THR A 688 -9.79 22.63 2.44
C THR A 688 -10.04 23.93 3.22
N ALA A 689 -10.35 23.82 4.52
CA ALA A 689 -10.65 24.97 5.38
C ALA A 689 -9.44 25.90 5.54
N ALA A 690 -8.26 25.36 5.86
CA ALA A 690 -7.04 26.15 6.07
C ALA A 690 -6.57 26.86 4.79
N THR A 691 -6.71 26.20 3.62
CA THR A 691 -6.37 26.78 2.31
C THR A 691 -7.28 27.96 1.96
N LEU A 692 -8.59 27.81 2.20
CA LEU A 692 -9.58 28.87 1.98
C LEU A 692 -9.32 30.07 2.89
N GLU A 693 -9.13 29.80 4.19
CA GLU A 693 -8.95 30.84 5.19
C GLU A 693 -7.64 31.60 5.00
N HIS A 694 -6.51 30.92 4.76
CA HIS A 694 -5.23 31.60 4.51
C HIS A 694 -5.32 32.59 3.34
N GLY A 695 -6.01 32.22 2.27
CA GLY A 695 -6.24 33.07 1.10
C GLY A 695 -7.17 34.27 1.32
N MET A 696 -7.94 34.28 2.42
CA MET A 696 -8.89 35.36 2.76
C MET A 696 -8.51 36.17 4.00
N HIS A 697 -7.77 35.54 4.91
CA HIS A 697 -7.35 36.01 6.22
C HIS A 697 -5.90 35.53 6.46
N PRO A 698 -4.92 36.15 5.78
CA PRO A 698 -3.51 35.78 5.94
C PRO A 698 -3.02 36.08 7.36
N PRO A 699 -1.98 35.36 7.85
CA PRO A 699 -1.45 35.57 9.18
C PRO A 699 -0.76 36.93 9.33
N VAL A 700 -0.57 37.36 10.58
CA VAL A 700 0.17 38.59 10.89
C VAL A 700 1.61 38.52 10.36
N SER A 701 2.02 39.57 9.65
CA SER A 701 3.41 39.74 9.22
C SER A 701 4.34 39.91 10.43
N PRO A 702 5.54 39.31 10.45
CA PRO A 702 6.45 39.46 11.58
C PRO A 702 6.95 40.90 11.73
N LYS A 703 7.02 41.35 12.99
CA LYS A 703 7.57 42.67 13.35
C LYS A 703 9.05 42.77 12.93
N PRO A 704 9.58 43.97 12.62
CA PRO A 704 10.98 44.15 12.21
C PRO A 704 12.00 43.55 13.19
N GLU A 705 11.78 43.75 14.49
CA GLU A 705 12.62 43.20 15.56
C GLU A 705 12.61 41.66 15.61
N TRP A 706 11.49 41.02 15.27
CA TRP A 706 11.42 39.55 15.16
C TRP A 706 12.23 39.03 13.98
N ARG A 707 12.23 39.74 12.83
CA ARG A 707 13.06 39.37 11.66
C ARG A 707 14.54 39.46 11.99
N VAL A 708 14.98 40.57 12.60
CA VAL A 708 16.38 40.77 13.01
C VAL A 708 16.84 39.70 13.99
N LEU A 709 15.98 39.33 14.97
CA LEU A 709 16.29 38.26 15.91
C LEU A 709 16.39 36.89 15.21
N MET A 710 15.47 36.58 14.29
CA MET A 710 15.51 35.33 13.51
C MET A 710 16.72 35.23 12.58
N ASP A 711 17.14 36.33 11.93
CA ASP A 711 18.36 36.36 11.11
C ASP A 711 19.62 36.11 11.96
N GLU A 712 19.73 36.72 13.14
CA GLU A 712 20.84 36.45 14.08
C GLU A 712 20.82 34.98 14.57
N MET A 713 19.65 34.48 14.97
CA MET A 713 19.49 33.10 15.43
C MET A 713 19.82 32.06 14.35
N ALA A 714 19.45 32.31 13.09
CA ALA A 714 19.75 31.41 11.97
C ALA A 714 21.26 31.29 11.70
N ILE A 715 22.02 32.38 11.83
CA ILE A 715 23.49 32.34 11.69
C ILE A 715 24.10 31.48 12.81
N ILE A 716 23.70 31.72 14.06
CA ILE A 716 24.22 31.00 15.23
C ILE A 716 23.86 29.50 15.17
N ALA A 717 22.60 29.18 14.83
CA ALA A 717 22.14 27.79 14.70
C ALA A 717 22.86 27.04 13.59
N THR A 718 23.12 27.70 12.44
CA THR A 718 23.87 27.11 11.32
C THR A 718 25.32 26.86 11.70
N GLU A 719 25.96 27.78 12.43
CA GLU A 719 27.33 27.61 12.91
C GLU A 719 27.44 26.41 13.86
N GLU A 720 26.59 26.34 14.88
CA GLU A 720 26.52 25.22 15.83
C GLU A 720 26.25 23.89 15.12
N TYR A 721 25.19 23.82 14.30
CA TYR A 721 24.84 22.61 13.55
C TYR A 721 25.99 22.13 12.66
N ARG A 722 26.56 23.02 11.83
CA ARG A 722 27.65 22.63 10.92
C ARG A 722 28.95 22.31 11.66
N SER A 723 29.19 22.91 12.83
CA SER A 723 30.34 22.56 13.67
C SER A 723 30.32 21.11 14.14
N VAL A 724 29.15 20.59 14.50
CA VAL A 724 28.98 19.20 14.94
C VAL A 724 28.91 18.26 13.74
N VAL A 725 28.11 18.57 12.73
CA VAL A 725 27.77 17.61 11.66
C VAL A 725 28.83 17.52 10.55
N PHE A 726 29.54 18.63 10.25
CA PHE A 726 30.49 18.70 9.13
C PHE A 726 31.92 19.07 9.53
N LYS A 727 32.14 19.80 10.64
CA LYS A 727 33.51 20.21 11.05
C LYS A 727 34.17 19.26 12.06
N GLU A 728 33.41 18.54 12.89
CA GLU A 728 33.98 17.53 13.81
C GLU A 728 34.35 16.27 13.00
N PRO A 729 35.65 15.92 12.87
CA PRO A 729 36.08 14.84 12.00
C PRO A 729 35.58 13.46 12.44
N ARG A 730 35.31 13.28 13.74
CA ARG A 730 34.83 12.01 14.32
C ARG A 730 33.30 11.85 14.24
N PHE A 731 32.55 12.86 13.77
CA PHE A 731 31.09 12.82 13.76
C PHE A 731 30.54 11.66 12.92
N VAL A 732 31.11 11.38 11.75
CA VAL A 732 30.67 10.30 10.85
C VAL A 732 30.90 8.92 11.48
N GLU A 733 31.98 8.76 12.25
CA GLU A 733 32.29 7.54 12.99
C GLU A 733 31.30 7.34 14.15
N TYR A 734 31.14 8.36 14.99
CA TYR A 734 30.16 8.36 16.08
C TYR A 734 28.75 8.06 15.56
N PHE A 735 28.32 8.70 14.47
CA PHE A 735 27.01 8.47 13.85
C PHE A 735 26.79 7.00 13.44
N ARG A 736 27.79 6.36 12.82
CA ARG A 736 27.69 4.95 12.38
C ARG A 736 27.69 3.95 13.53
N LEU A 737 28.34 4.29 14.65
CA LEU A 737 28.35 3.46 15.87
C LEU A 737 27.08 3.67 16.70
N ALA A 738 26.71 4.92 16.99
CA ALA A 738 25.58 5.27 17.83
C ALA A 738 24.22 4.94 17.21
N THR A 739 24.12 4.80 15.87
CA THR A 739 22.86 4.57 15.14
C THR A 739 22.90 3.35 14.21
N PRO A 740 21.74 2.80 13.81
CA PRO A 740 21.67 1.66 12.87
C PRO A 740 21.69 2.07 11.38
N GLU A 741 22.41 3.14 11.00
CA GLU A 741 22.46 3.63 9.60
C GLU A 741 23.00 2.59 8.61
N LEU A 742 24.03 1.84 9.03
CA LEU A 742 24.70 0.86 8.18
C LEU A 742 23.80 -0.35 7.92
N GLU A 743 23.07 -0.80 8.95
CA GLU A 743 22.12 -1.91 8.87
C GLU A 743 20.90 -1.53 8.03
N TYR A 744 20.35 -0.31 8.21
CA TYR A 744 19.25 0.20 7.37
C TYR A 744 19.60 0.15 5.87
N GLY A 745 20.84 0.52 5.51
CA GLY A 745 21.31 0.49 4.12
C GLY A 745 21.56 -0.91 3.53
N ARG A 746 21.55 -1.97 4.37
CA ARG A 746 21.72 -3.38 3.95
C ARG A 746 20.40 -4.14 3.86
N MET A 747 19.38 -3.72 4.61
CA MET A 747 18.11 -4.43 4.76
C MET A 747 17.12 -4.13 3.62
N ASN A 748 16.14 -5.02 3.41
CA ASN A 748 15.07 -4.88 2.40
C ASN A 748 13.96 -3.87 2.81
N ILE A 749 14.37 -2.73 3.36
CA ILE A 749 13.52 -1.70 3.96
C ILE A 749 13.35 -0.55 2.94
N GLY A 750 12.59 -0.83 1.88
CA GLY A 750 12.26 0.09 0.77
C GLY A 750 13.02 -0.19 -0.54
N SER A 751 12.57 0.44 -1.64
CA SER A 751 13.20 0.26 -2.96
C SER A 751 14.49 1.06 -3.20
N ARG A 752 14.81 2.04 -2.34
CA ARG A 752 15.81 3.11 -2.59
C ARG A 752 17.17 2.87 -1.90
N PRO A 753 18.30 3.20 -2.55
CA PRO A 753 19.59 3.30 -1.87
C PRO A 753 19.63 4.41 -0.80
N SER A 754 20.41 4.21 0.26
CA SER A 754 20.55 5.18 1.38
C SER A 754 21.46 6.38 1.09
N LYS A 755 22.43 6.23 0.18
CA LYS A 755 23.41 7.27 -0.21
C LYS A 755 23.38 7.50 -1.72
N ARG A 756 23.60 8.74 -2.16
CA ARG A 756 23.82 9.06 -3.60
C ARG A 756 25.17 8.54 -4.09
N LYS A 757 26.20 8.48 -3.23
CA LYS A 757 27.52 7.92 -3.52
C LYS A 757 27.99 7.04 -2.34
N PRO A 758 28.36 5.76 -2.52
CA PRO A 758 28.66 4.84 -1.42
C PRO A 758 29.80 5.27 -0.48
N SER A 759 30.81 5.98 -1.01
CA SER A 759 32.02 6.39 -0.30
C SER A 759 31.95 7.77 0.39
N GLY A 760 30.81 8.47 0.34
CA GLY A 760 30.69 9.84 0.83
C GLY A 760 30.37 10.00 2.32
N GLY A 761 30.51 11.24 2.80
CA GLY A 761 30.09 11.69 4.14
C GLY A 761 28.59 11.99 4.24
N ILE A 762 28.20 12.82 5.21
CA ILE A 762 26.80 13.21 5.46
C ILE A 762 26.19 13.98 4.27
N GLU A 763 27.01 14.61 3.44
CA GLU A 763 26.60 15.26 2.18
C GLU A 763 25.94 14.25 1.23
N SER A 764 26.52 13.04 1.13
CA SER A 764 26.05 11.95 0.28
C SER A 764 24.85 11.18 0.83
N LEU A 765 24.62 11.28 2.15
CA LEU A 765 23.51 10.65 2.85
C LEU A 765 22.20 11.40 2.57
N ARG A 766 21.14 10.67 2.26
CA ARG A 766 19.81 11.22 1.97
C ARG A 766 19.10 11.65 3.27
N ALA A 767 18.19 12.63 3.18
CA ALA A 767 17.48 13.12 4.36
C ALA A 767 16.60 12.06 5.06
N ILE A 768 16.05 11.07 4.33
CA ILE A 768 15.27 9.97 4.93
C ILE A 768 16.16 9.10 5.85
N PRO A 769 17.24 8.44 5.39
CA PRO A 769 18.18 7.72 6.27
C PRO A 769 18.72 8.56 7.43
N TRP A 770 19.03 9.84 7.18
CA TRP A 770 19.53 10.77 8.20
C TRP A 770 18.52 10.96 9.35
N ILE A 771 17.25 11.26 9.05
CA ILE A 771 16.21 11.42 10.06
C ILE A 771 15.86 10.06 10.70
N PHE A 772 15.87 8.98 9.91
CA PHE A 772 15.51 7.64 10.34
C PHE A 772 16.48 7.11 11.41
N ALA A 773 17.78 7.14 11.12
CA ALA A 773 18.82 6.58 11.99
C ALA A 773 18.82 7.23 13.39
N TRP A 774 18.67 8.55 13.48
CA TRP A 774 18.55 9.28 14.76
C TRP A 774 17.19 9.14 15.44
N THR A 775 16.16 8.69 14.73
CA THR A 775 14.84 8.42 15.32
C THR A 775 14.79 7.02 15.93
N GLN A 776 15.44 6.03 15.31
CA GLN A 776 15.60 4.70 15.87
C GLN A 776 16.18 4.73 17.29
N THR A 777 17.15 5.60 17.54
CA THR A 777 17.84 5.73 18.85
C THR A 777 17.18 6.71 19.82
N ARG A 778 15.96 7.19 19.51
CA ARG A 778 15.20 8.16 20.31
C ARG A 778 15.92 9.50 20.57
N PHE A 779 16.97 9.82 19.80
CA PHE A 779 17.79 11.01 20.04
C PHE A 779 17.42 12.22 19.17
N HIS A 780 16.89 11.98 17.97
CA HIS A 780 16.34 12.97 17.05
C HIS A 780 17.22 14.21 16.74
N LEU A 781 18.55 14.08 16.85
CA LEU A 781 19.56 15.13 16.64
C LEU A 781 19.30 16.04 15.42
N PRO A 782 18.87 15.56 14.23
CA PRO A 782 18.57 16.39 13.06
C PRO A 782 17.50 17.48 13.25
N VAL A 783 16.65 17.37 14.28
CA VAL A 783 15.49 18.26 14.46
C VAL A 783 15.80 19.44 15.39
N TRP A 784 16.56 19.22 16.46
CA TRP A 784 16.75 20.21 17.54
C TRP A 784 18.14 20.83 17.58
N LEU A 785 19.15 20.22 16.94
CA LEU A 785 20.52 20.75 16.95
C LEU A 785 20.58 22.15 16.31
N GLY A 786 21.22 23.10 17.01
CA GLY A 786 21.28 24.52 16.64
C GLY A 786 20.28 25.42 17.37
N PHE A 787 19.17 24.89 17.90
CA PHE A 787 18.21 25.72 18.66
C PHE A 787 18.77 26.16 20.02
N GLY A 788 19.47 25.25 20.72
CA GLY A 788 20.03 25.50 22.05
C GLY A 788 21.01 26.67 22.08
N GLY A 789 22.06 26.61 21.25
CA GLY A 789 23.05 27.67 21.13
C GLY A 789 22.45 28.99 20.65
N ALA A 790 21.51 28.96 19.70
CA ALA A 790 20.79 30.16 19.23
C ALA A 790 20.02 30.84 20.37
N PHE A 791 19.12 30.12 21.06
CA PHE A 791 18.36 30.68 22.19
C PHE A 791 19.28 31.19 23.29
N LYS A 792 20.26 30.38 23.71
CA LYS A 792 21.21 30.72 24.78
C LYS A 792 21.95 32.01 24.48
N ARG A 793 22.48 32.15 23.27
CA ARG A 793 23.31 33.30 22.89
C ARG A 793 22.50 34.59 22.71
N VAL A 794 21.29 34.53 22.14
CA VAL A 794 20.45 35.75 22.04
C VAL A 794 19.87 36.20 23.38
N ILE A 795 19.53 35.27 24.28
CA ILE A 795 19.08 35.60 25.65
C ILE A 795 20.23 36.17 26.50
N GLN A 796 21.47 35.69 26.30
CA GLN A 796 22.65 36.25 26.94
C GLN A 796 23.04 37.65 26.39
N LYS A 797 22.75 37.93 25.11
CA LYS A 797 23.02 39.21 24.46
C LYS A 797 22.11 40.34 24.95
N ASP A 798 20.81 40.09 25.09
CA ASP A 798 19.86 40.97 25.77
C ASP A 798 18.80 40.11 26.47
N SER A 799 18.64 40.30 27.78
CA SER A 799 17.66 39.56 28.59
C SER A 799 16.21 39.83 28.17
N LYS A 800 15.93 40.95 27.48
CA LYS A 800 14.63 41.25 26.87
C LYS A 800 14.26 40.27 25.76
N ASN A 801 15.25 39.64 25.10
CA ASN A 801 14.99 38.70 24.01
C ASN A 801 14.18 37.48 24.48
N LEU A 802 14.27 37.07 25.75
CA LEU A 802 13.41 36.01 26.29
C LEU A 802 11.92 36.40 26.25
N ASN A 803 11.58 37.66 26.56
CA ASN A 803 10.21 38.14 26.46
C ASN A 803 9.78 38.28 24.99
N MET A 804 10.68 38.74 24.12
CA MET A 804 10.41 38.81 22.67
C MET A 804 10.12 37.42 22.07
N LEU A 805 10.89 36.39 22.43
CA LEU A 805 10.68 35.01 21.99
C LEU A 805 9.33 34.44 22.48
N LYS A 806 8.93 34.77 23.72
CA LYS A 806 7.59 34.45 24.25
C LYS A 806 6.48 35.18 23.49
N GLU A 807 6.67 36.46 23.16
CA GLU A 807 5.71 37.19 22.32
C GLU A 807 5.59 36.57 20.93
N MET A 808 6.71 36.21 20.29
CA MET A 808 6.74 35.51 19.00
C MET A 808 5.97 34.18 19.06
N TYR A 809 6.17 33.37 20.10
CA TYR A 809 5.43 32.10 20.26
C TYR A 809 3.92 32.30 20.45
N ASN A 810 3.50 33.35 21.16
CA ASN A 810 2.07 33.62 21.42
C ASN A 810 1.37 34.43 20.30
N GLN A 811 2.10 35.16 19.46
CA GLN A 811 1.52 36.10 18.47
C GLN A 811 1.85 35.75 17.01
N TRP A 812 2.89 34.95 16.73
CA TRP A 812 3.33 34.66 15.36
C TRP A 812 3.16 33.17 15.03
N PRO A 813 2.14 32.79 14.22
CA PRO A 813 1.83 31.39 13.91
C PRO A 813 3.03 30.58 13.40
N PHE A 814 3.87 31.16 12.54
CA PHE A 814 5.07 30.49 12.00
C PHE A 814 6.05 30.07 13.10
N PHE A 815 6.32 30.96 14.05
CA PHE A 815 7.22 30.65 15.15
C PHE A 815 6.59 29.61 16.08
N ARG A 816 5.28 29.75 16.38
CA ARG A 816 4.55 28.77 17.19
C ARG A 816 4.65 27.35 16.61
N VAL A 817 4.26 27.12 15.36
CA VAL A 817 4.31 25.76 14.76
C VAL A 817 5.73 25.22 14.62
N THR A 818 6.73 26.09 14.54
CA THR A 818 8.15 25.69 14.52
C THR A 818 8.58 25.17 15.89
N ILE A 819 8.16 25.83 16.99
CA ILE A 819 8.40 25.38 18.35
C ILE A 819 7.57 24.12 18.69
N ASP A 820 6.26 24.11 18.38
CA ASP A 820 5.36 22.99 18.63
C ASP A 820 5.89 21.67 18.02
N LEU A 821 6.46 21.73 16.80
CA LEU A 821 7.06 20.57 16.14
C LEU A 821 8.30 20.05 16.88
N VAL A 822 9.15 20.94 17.39
CA VAL A 822 10.36 20.55 18.12
C VAL A 822 9.99 20.04 19.51
N GLU A 823 8.97 20.62 20.16
CA GLU A 823 8.41 20.12 21.43
C GLU A 823 7.82 18.71 21.29
N MET A 824 7.05 18.44 20.23
CA MET A 824 6.55 17.10 19.91
C MET A 824 7.68 16.09 19.65
N VAL A 825 8.80 16.52 19.07
CA VAL A 825 9.96 15.64 18.88
C VAL A 825 10.73 15.42 20.20
N PHE A 826 10.81 16.41 21.08
CA PHE A 826 11.29 16.22 22.45
C PHE A 826 10.39 15.28 23.27
N ALA A 827 9.08 15.26 23.01
CA ALA A 827 8.15 14.31 23.63
C ALA A 827 8.40 12.86 23.20
N LYS A 828 8.96 12.65 22.00
CA LYS A 828 9.30 11.32 21.48
C LYS A 828 10.73 10.89 21.82
N GLY A 829 11.57 11.81 22.28
CA GLY A 829 12.99 11.55 22.49
C GLY A 829 13.37 11.18 23.92
N ASP A 830 14.23 10.17 24.04
CA ASP A 830 14.74 9.66 25.30
C ASP A 830 16.29 9.65 25.29
N PRO A 831 16.95 10.55 26.03
CA PRO A 831 18.41 10.59 26.13
C PRO A 831 19.02 9.48 27.00
N GLY A 832 18.23 8.80 27.84
CA GLY A 832 18.63 7.60 28.58
C GLY A 832 18.72 6.38 27.66
N ILE A 833 17.73 6.20 26.78
CA ILE A 833 17.83 5.22 25.69
C ILE A 833 19.00 5.56 24.76
N ALA A 834 19.18 6.83 24.36
CA ALA A 834 20.34 7.23 23.55
C ALA A 834 21.69 6.93 24.25
N ALA A 835 21.77 7.06 25.58
CA ALA A 835 22.96 6.69 26.36
C ALA A 835 23.20 5.16 26.40
N LEU A 836 22.13 4.34 26.34
CA LEU A 836 22.25 2.89 26.21
C LEU A 836 22.92 2.49 24.88
N TYR A 837 22.52 3.10 23.77
CA TYR A 837 23.14 2.87 22.46
C TYR A 837 24.63 3.24 22.47
N ASP A 838 24.98 4.42 22.99
CA ASP A 838 26.37 4.83 23.18
C ASP A 838 27.18 3.79 23.97
N ARG A 839 26.69 3.42 25.17
CA ARG A 839 27.41 2.50 26.04
C ARG A 839 27.60 1.11 25.44
N LEU A 840 26.65 0.64 24.63
CA LEU A 840 26.70 -0.70 24.04
C LEU A 840 27.52 -0.75 22.74
N LEU A 841 27.47 0.31 21.92
CA LEU A 841 27.91 0.30 20.52
C LEU A 841 29.04 1.30 20.19
N VAL A 842 29.27 2.32 21.02
CA VAL A 842 30.25 3.39 20.78
C VAL A 842 31.52 3.16 21.60
N SER A 843 32.67 3.32 20.95
CA SER A 843 33.99 3.22 21.56
C SER A 843 34.18 4.24 22.70
N GLU A 844 34.90 3.86 23.75
CA GLU A 844 35.11 4.70 24.95
C GLU A 844 35.65 6.11 24.61
N GLU A 845 36.49 6.22 23.57
CA GLU A 845 37.05 7.49 23.08
C GLU A 845 36.00 8.49 22.55
N LEU A 846 34.83 8.00 22.12
CA LEU A 846 33.74 8.79 21.55
C LEU A 846 32.56 8.99 22.52
N GLN A 847 32.49 8.25 23.63
CA GLN A 847 31.42 8.41 24.63
C GLN A 847 31.34 9.83 25.24
N PRO A 848 32.47 10.55 25.52
CA PRO A 848 32.40 11.95 25.97
C PRO A 848 31.77 12.89 24.95
N PHE A 849 31.88 12.59 23.65
CA PHE A 849 31.25 13.38 22.59
C PHE A 849 29.73 13.15 22.58
N GLY A 850 29.28 11.90 22.70
CA GLY A 850 27.86 11.59 22.85
C GLY A 850 27.23 12.17 24.12
N GLU A 851 27.97 12.21 25.24
CA GLU A 851 27.54 12.90 26.47
C GLU A 851 27.39 14.41 26.25
N GLN A 852 28.35 15.05 25.58
CA GLN A 852 28.26 16.47 25.22
C GLN A 852 27.01 16.78 24.35
N LEU A 853 26.62 15.87 23.47
CA LEU A 853 25.37 16.00 22.69
C LEU A 853 24.13 15.82 23.58
N ARG A 854 24.11 14.88 24.54
CA ARG A 854 23.01 14.71 25.51
C ARG A 854 22.86 15.91 26.45
N VAL A 855 23.96 16.55 26.84
CA VAL A 855 23.92 17.81 27.60
C VAL A 855 23.26 18.91 26.77
N ASN A 856 23.59 19.01 25.47
CA ASN A 856 22.97 19.97 24.56
C ASN A 856 21.47 19.69 24.35
N TYR A 857 21.06 18.42 24.24
CA TYR A 857 19.64 18.00 24.20
C TYR A 857 18.86 18.56 25.39
N GLN A 858 19.36 18.36 26.62
CA GLN A 858 18.68 18.82 27.84
C GLN A 858 18.68 20.35 27.97
N GLU A 859 19.77 21.04 27.61
CA GLU A 859 19.80 22.51 27.61
C GLU A 859 18.83 23.09 26.56
N THR A 860 18.80 22.53 25.36
CA THR A 860 17.87 22.93 24.29
C THR A 860 16.41 22.72 24.71
N ARG A 861 16.07 21.55 25.26
CA ARG A 861 14.74 21.25 25.83
C ARG A 861 14.33 22.29 26.86
N ARG A 862 15.21 22.59 27.84
CA ARG A 862 14.94 23.57 28.91
C ARG A 862 14.70 24.98 28.35
N LEU A 863 15.51 25.42 27.38
CA LEU A 863 15.35 26.73 26.74
C LEU A 863 14.07 26.81 25.90
N LEU A 864 13.72 25.74 25.19
CA LEU A 864 12.49 25.67 24.40
C LEU A 864 11.25 25.81 25.29
N LEU A 865 11.17 25.05 26.39
CA LEU A 865 10.05 25.16 27.34
C LEU A 865 9.96 26.58 27.95
N GLN A 866 11.10 27.22 28.23
CA GLN A 866 11.14 28.62 28.68
C GLN A 866 10.63 29.62 27.63
N VAL A 867 10.79 29.33 26.34
CA VAL A 867 10.27 30.14 25.23
C VAL A 867 8.76 29.90 25.01
N ALA A 868 8.32 28.64 25.03
CA ALA A 868 6.90 28.29 24.95
C ALA A 868 6.10 28.77 26.18
N GLY A 869 6.77 28.92 27.33
CA GLY A 869 6.14 29.24 28.61
C GLY A 869 5.54 28.02 29.33
N HIS A 870 5.83 26.81 28.85
CA HIS A 870 5.41 25.55 29.46
C HIS A 870 6.36 25.14 30.59
N LYS A 871 5.85 24.38 31.56
CA LYS A 871 6.62 23.70 32.61
C LYS A 871 7.07 22.32 32.14
N ASP A 872 6.16 21.60 31.50
CA ASP A 872 6.35 20.25 30.99
C ASP A 872 6.17 20.19 29.48
N ILE A 873 6.75 19.16 28.86
CA ILE A 873 6.56 18.88 27.44
C ILE A 873 5.08 18.63 27.14
N LEU A 874 4.57 19.25 26.07
CA LEU A 874 3.19 19.15 25.58
C LEU A 874 2.14 19.57 26.61
N GLU A 875 2.46 20.53 27.50
CA GLU A 875 1.45 21.14 28.40
C GLU A 875 0.26 21.73 27.62
N GLY A 876 0.50 22.22 26.40
CA GLY A 876 -0.53 22.73 25.49
C GLY A 876 -1.33 21.66 24.72
N ASP A 877 -0.92 20.40 24.70
CA ASP A 877 -1.65 19.29 24.04
C ASP A 877 -1.63 18.00 24.89
N PRO A 878 -2.53 17.91 25.89
CA PRO A 878 -2.64 16.71 26.73
C PRO A 878 -3.10 15.48 25.95
N TYR A 879 -3.79 15.65 24.81
CA TYR A 879 -4.27 14.55 23.98
C TYR A 879 -3.11 13.87 23.26
N LEU A 880 -2.19 14.64 22.68
CA LEU A 880 -0.98 14.10 22.07
C LEU A 880 -0.04 13.52 23.15
N ARG A 881 0.09 14.20 24.30
CA ARG A 881 0.91 13.72 25.42
C ARG A 881 0.48 12.32 25.89
N GLN A 882 -0.80 12.12 26.20
CA GLN A 882 -1.35 10.82 26.61
C GLN A 882 -1.01 9.72 25.61
N ARG A 883 -1.24 9.96 24.31
CA ARG A 883 -0.99 9.00 23.24
C ARG A 883 0.48 8.60 23.13
N LEU A 884 1.40 9.56 23.25
CA LEU A 884 2.84 9.25 23.22
C LEU A 884 3.26 8.43 24.44
N GLN A 885 2.80 8.79 25.64
CA GLN A 885 3.11 8.06 26.87
C GLN A 885 2.62 6.61 26.86
N LEU A 886 1.46 6.31 26.26
CA LEU A 886 0.95 4.95 26.16
C LEU A 886 1.73 4.09 25.14
N ARG A 887 2.36 4.70 24.12
CA ARG A 887 3.22 3.98 23.17
C ARG A 887 4.59 3.63 23.74
N ASP A 888 5.11 4.47 24.65
CA ASP A 888 6.51 4.42 25.08
C ASP A 888 6.96 3.04 25.58
N PRO A 889 6.22 2.29 26.43
CA PRO A 889 6.66 0.99 26.94
C PRO A 889 6.99 -0.02 25.82
N TYR A 890 6.16 -0.10 24.77
CA TYR A 890 6.42 -1.01 23.65
C TYR A 890 7.66 -0.58 22.86
N ILE A 891 7.83 0.73 22.62
CA ILE A 891 8.97 1.25 21.86
C ILE A 891 10.26 1.10 22.69
N THR A 892 10.22 1.33 24.00
CA THR A 892 11.32 1.13 24.94
C THR A 892 11.83 -0.31 24.88
N THR A 893 10.95 -1.31 24.93
CA THR A 893 11.35 -2.73 24.77
C THR A 893 12.01 -3.00 23.41
N LEU A 894 11.43 -2.49 22.31
CA LEU A 894 12.03 -2.63 20.99
C LEU A 894 13.38 -1.90 20.87
N ASN A 895 13.54 -0.75 21.53
CA ASN A 895 14.78 0.02 21.56
C ASN A 895 15.89 -0.72 22.30
N VAL A 896 15.59 -1.30 23.47
CA VAL A 896 16.55 -2.12 24.24
C VAL A 896 16.92 -3.37 23.44
N CYS A 897 15.93 -4.09 22.90
CA CYS A 897 16.15 -5.24 22.02
C CYS A 897 17.13 -4.88 20.89
N GLN A 898 16.82 -3.84 20.11
CA GLN A 898 17.65 -3.39 18.99
C GLN A 898 19.09 -3.07 19.41
N ALA A 899 19.30 -2.33 20.51
CA ALA A 899 20.64 -1.94 20.95
C ALA A 899 21.52 -3.15 21.28
N TYR A 900 20.95 -4.16 21.93
CA TYR A 900 21.66 -5.39 22.27
C TYR A 900 21.84 -6.33 21.08
N THR A 901 20.85 -6.46 20.18
CA THR A 901 21.00 -7.24 18.94
C THR A 901 22.06 -6.62 18.01
N LEU A 902 22.12 -5.29 17.90
CA LEU A 902 23.19 -4.59 17.18
C LEU A 902 24.56 -4.87 17.80
N LYS A 903 24.67 -4.98 19.14
CA LYS A 903 25.92 -5.35 19.80
C LYS A 903 26.35 -6.77 19.43
N GLN A 904 25.45 -7.75 19.51
CA GLN A 904 25.71 -9.14 19.09
C GLN A 904 26.11 -9.24 17.60
N ILE A 905 25.53 -8.41 16.73
CA ILE A 905 25.84 -8.35 15.30
C ILE A 905 27.22 -7.74 15.02
N ARG A 906 27.59 -6.68 15.76
CA ARG A 906 28.81 -5.89 15.49
C ARG A 906 30.04 -6.39 16.24
N ASP A 907 29.86 -7.07 17.37
CA ASP A 907 30.93 -7.63 18.20
C ASP A 907 30.77 -9.15 18.40
N PRO A 908 31.43 -9.98 17.56
CA PRO A 908 31.42 -11.44 17.70
C PRO A 908 32.03 -11.97 19.01
N SER A 909 32.73 -11.14 19.79
CA SER A 909 33.28 -11.54 21.10
C SER A 909 32.29 -11.37 22.25
N PHE A 910 31.15 -10.71 22.01
CA PHE A 910 30.09 -10.52 22.99
C PHE A 910 29.29 -11.82 23.20
N HIS A 911 29.84 -12.73 24.01
CA HIS A 911 29.20 -13.99 24.38
C HIS A 911 28.08 -13.79 25.40
N VAL A 912 26.91 -14.37 25.12
CA VAL A 912 25.71 -14.25 25.92
C VAL A 912 25.27 -15.60 26.46
N LYS A 913 24.80 -15.64 27.71
CA LYS A 913 24.27 -16.85 28.33
C LYS A 913 22.81 -17.05 27.95
N VAL A 914 22.60 -17.85 26.90
CA VAL A 914 21.26 -18.21 26.39
C VAL A 914 20.51 -19.08 27.42
N ARG A 915 19.23 -18.78 27.63
CA ARG A 915 18.28 -19.56 28.47
C ARG A 915 17.71 -20.76 27.69
N PRO A 916 17.10 -21.76 28.33
CA PRO A 916 16.31 -22.76 27.61
C PRO A 916 15.17 -22.09 26.83
N HIS A 917 14.90 -22.59 25.62
CA HIS A 917 13.82 -22.12 24.76
C HIS A 917 12.48 -22.08 25.51
N LEU A 918 11.80 -20.93 25.47
CA LEU A 918 10.54 -20.69 26.18
C LEU A 918 9.32 -21.08 25.35
N SER A 919 9.37 -20.85 24.04
CA SER A 919 8.25 -21.17 23.16
C SER A 919 7.97 -22.67 23.10
N LYS A 920 6.71 -23.03 23.32
CA LYS A 920 6.19 -24.42 23.28
C LYS A 920 5.50 -24.76 21.96
N ASP A 921 5.79 -24.00 20.90
CA ASP A 921 5.16 -24.17 19.59
C ASP A 921 5.40 -25.59 19.04
N TYR A 922 4.36 -26.19 18.47
CA TYR A 922 4.28 -27.64 18.22
C TYR A 922 4.97 -27.99 16.89
N MET A 923 6.31 -28.09 16.86
CA MET A 923 7.06 -28.46 15.65
C MET A 923 8.16 -29.51 15.91
N GLU A 924 8.25 -30.52 15.02
CA GLU A 924 9.15 -31.68 15.12
C GLU A 924 10.63 -31.38 14.76
N SER A 925 11.00 -30.11 14.62
CA SER A 925 12.19 -29.64 13.92
C SER A 925 13.05 -28.72 14.80
N SER A 926 14.36 -28.67 14.57
CA SER A 926 15.28 -27.87 15.40
C SER A 926 15.15 -26.38 15.08
N PRO A 927 14.89 -25.49 16.08
CA PRO A 927 14.62 -24.07 15.84
C PRO A 927 15.67 -23.35 14.99
N ALA A 928 16.95 -23.65 15.21
CA ALA A 928 18.06 -23.04 14.48
C ALA A 928 18.02 -23.31 12.96
N ALA A 929 17.53 -24.48 12.53
CA ALA A 929 17.47 -24.84 11.11
C ALA A 929 16.36 -24.09 10.36
N GLU A 930 15.28 -23.71 11.04
CA GLU A 930 14.17 -22.98 10.42
C GLU A 930 14.43 -21.47 10.34
N LEU A 931 15.12 -20.91 11.34
CA LEU A 931 15.58 -19.52 11.31
C LEU A 931 16.51 -19.25 10.12
N VAL A 932 17.35 -20.22 9.72
CA VAL A 932 18.14 -20.15 8.47
C VAL A 932 17.24 -20.23 7.22
N LYS A 933 16.14 -20.99 7.24
CA LYS A 933 15.15 -20.99 6.14
C LYS A 933 14.37 -19.67 6.06
N LEU A 934 14.29 -18.88 7.13
CA LEU A 934 13.58 -17.60 7.12
C LEU A 934 14.26 -16.57 6.21
N ASN A 935 15.59 -16.43 6.34
CA ASN A 935 16.43 -15.62 5.47
C ASN A 935 17.75 -16.35 5.11
N PRO A 936 17.74 -17.24 4.10
CA PRO A 936 18.91 -18.05 3.73
C PRO A 936 20.04 -17.27 3.04
N LYS A 937 19.91 -15.94 2.91
CA LYS A 937 20.94 -15.04 2.38
C LYS A 937 21.58 -14.16 3.45
N SER A 938 21.19 -14.31 4.73
CA SER A 938 21.78 -13.54 5.82
C SER A 938 23.26 -13.90 6.01
N GLU A 939 24.11 -12.89 6.15
CA GLU A 939 25.52 -13.04 6.53
C GLU A 939 25.70 -13.11 8.07
N TYR A 940 24.61 -12.94 8.82
CA TYR A 940 24.60 -12.88 10.29
C TYR A 940 24.15 -14.22 10.91
N ALA A 941 24.31 -14.35 12.23
CA ALA A 941 23.79 -15.51 12.94
C ALA A 941 22.25 -15.60 12.80
N PRO A 942 21.67 -16.81 12.71
CA PRO A 942 20.28 -16.99 12.29
C PRO A 942 19.30 -16.24 13.19
N GLY A 943 18.36 -15.50 12.59
CA GLY A 943 17.33 -14.73 13.30
C GLY A 943 17.74 -13.35 13.82
N LEU A 944 19.04 -13.02 13.94
CA LEU A 944 19.46 -11.69 14.41
C LEU A 944 19.06 -10.57 13.43
N GLU A 945 19.24 -10.79 12.12
CA GLU A 945 18.84 -9.81 11.10
C GLU A 945 17.33 -9.57 11.12
N ASP A 946 16.52 -10.64 11.19
CA ASP A 946 15.06 -10.57 11.27
C ASP A 946 14.59 -9.83 12.53
N THR A 947 15.26 -10.04 13.67
CA THR A 947 15.01 -9.32 14.92
C THR A 947 15.32 -7.82 14.78
N VAL A 948 16.45 -7.44 14.16
CA VAL A 948 16.73 -6.01 13.90
C VAL A 948 15.74 -5.42 12.90
N ILE A 949 15.34 -6.15 11.85
CA ILE A 949 14.30 -5.66 10.93
C ILE A 949 12.98 -5.46 11.68
N LEU A 950 12.56 -6.39 12.54
CA LEU A 950 11.34 -6.23 13.36
C LEU A 950 11.42 -5.05 14.33
N THR A 951 12.55 -4.83 15.01
CA THR A 951 12.70 -3.64 15.88
C THR A 951 12.70 -2.35 15.07
N MET A 952 13.46 -2.28 13.96
CA MET A 952 13.45 -1.13 13.07
C MET A 952 12.05 -0.83 12.56
N LYS A 953 11.33 -1.88 12.16
CA LYS A 953 9.94 -1.82 11.74
C LYS A 953 9.02 -1.38 12.86
N GLY A 954 9.13 -1.90 14.09
CA GLY A 954 8.23 -1.56 15.20
C GLY A 954 8.45 -0.14 15.74
N ILE A 955 9.70 0.25 15.97
CA ILE A 955 10.09 1.63 16.33
C ILE A 955 9.66 2.60 15.22
N ALA A 956 9.70 2.16 13.97
CA ALA A 956 9.13 2.85 12.81
C ALA A 956 7.75 2.32 12.38
N ALA A 957 6.94 1.72 13.26
CA ALA A 957 5.54 1.33 13.05
C ALA A 957 4.62 2.30 13.79
N VAL A 958 5.14 2.85 14.89
CA VAL A 958 4.95 4.25 15.30
C VAL A 958 5.31 5.26 14.18
N MET A 959 5.84 4.75 13.05
CA MET A 959 5.98 5.41 11.74
C MET A 959 5.56 4.50 10.50
N GLY A 960 4.71 3.45 10.68
CA GLY A 960 3.99 2.52 9.71
C GLY A 960 4.54 1.09 9.26
N SER A 961 3.63 0.06 9.05
CA SER A 961 3.59 -1.49 9.00
C SER A 961 3.79 -2.48 7.73
N GLY A 962 3.88 -3.85 7.85
CA GLY A 962 3.31 -4.95 6.93
C GLY A 962 4.14 -6.04 6.09
N LYS A 963 3.62 -7.31 5.88
CA LYS A 963 4.09 -8.46 4.96
C LYS A 963 3.05 -9.63 4.63
N GLU A 964 3.40 -10.95 4.61
CA GLU A 964 3.32 -11.86 3.41
C GLU A 964 2.03 -12.62 2.98
N ARG A 965 1.64 -13.73 3.68
CA ARG A 965 1.30 -15.05 3.04
C ARG A 965 0.43 -14.99 1.79
N ASP A 966 -0.72 -14.33 1.90
CA ASP A 966 -1.89 -14.44 1.00
C ASP A 966 -1.62 -14.13 -0.48
N THR A 967 -0.41 -13.69 -0.81
CA THR A 967 0.04 -13.37 -2.17
C THR A 967 -0.03 -14.59 -3.10
N PHE A 968 0.37 -15.80 -2.69
CA PHE A 968 0.31 -16.96 -3.59
C PHE A 968 -1.11 -17.49 -3.80
N VAL A 969 -1.97 -17.47 -2.78
CA VAL A 969 -3.39 -17.83 -2.91
C VAL A 969 -4.14 -16.78 -3.73
N TYR A 970 -3.84 -15.49 -3.53
CA TYR A 970 -4.40 -14.41 -4.35
C TYR A 970 -3.92 -14.49 -5.81
N LEU A 971 -2.65 -14.79 -6.06
CA LEU A 971 -2.14 -15.02 -7.42
C LEU A 971 -2.82 -16.22 -8.06
N ALA A 972 -3.05 -17.32 -7.34
CA ALA A 972 -3.82 -18.46 -7.87
C ALA A 972 -5.26 -18.07 -8.26
N LYS A 973 -5.99 -17.33 -7.40
CA LYS A 973 -7.34 -16.82 -7.71
C LYS A 973 -7.33 -15.82 -8.87
N LEU A 974 -6.31 -14.97 -8.96
CA LEU A 974 -6.15 -14.01 -10.06
C LEU A 974 -5.87 -14.75 -11.38
N SER A 975 -5.03 -15.80 -11.34
CA SER A 975 -4.75 -16.68 -12.47
C SER A 975 -5.97 -17.49 -12.89
N GLU A 976 -6.83 -17.92 -11.96
CA GLU A 976 -8.12 -18.56 -12.26
C GLU A 976 -9.05 -17.61 -13.05
N GLN A 977 -9.26 -16.40 -12.52
CA GLN A 977 -10.10 -15.37 -13.15
C GLN A 977 -9.53 -14.85 -14.48
N ALA A 978 -8.22 -15.02 -14.70
CA ALA A 978 -7.55 -14.70 -15.95
C ALA A 978 -7.36 -15.92 -16.89
N GLU A 979 -7.92 -17.09 -16.54
CA GLU A 979 -7.80 -18.36 -17.27
C GLU A 979 -6.34 -18.84 -17.48
N ARG A 980 -5.38 -18.34 -16.68
CA ARG A 980 -3.94 -18.67 -16.74
C ARG A 980 -3.61 -19.85 -15.83
N TYR A 981 -4.22 -21.00 -16.11
CA TYR A 981 -4.18 -22.18 -15.24
C TYR A 981 -2.76 -22.75 -14.98
N GLU A 982 -1.78 -22.51 -15.85
CA GLU A 982 -0.39 -22.91 -15.63
C GLU A 982 0.28 -22.09 -14.51
N GLU A 983 0.01 -20.78 -14.43
CA GLU A 983 0.49 -19.92 -13.33
C GLU A 983 -0.31 -20.10 -12.04
N MET A 984 -1.59 -20.47 -12.18
CA MET A 984 -2.42 -20.92 -11.06
C MET A 984 -1.81 -22.17 -10.41
N VAL A 985 -1.36 -23.13 -11.22
CA VAL A 985 -0.65 -24.33 -10.76
C VAL A 985 0.67 -23.97 -10.06
N GLU A 986 1.54 -23.14 -10.63
CA GLU A 986 2.79 -22.72 -9.97
C GLU A 986 2.57 -21.96 -8.65
N SER A 987 1.53 -21.12 -8.60
CA SER A 987 1.12 -20.42 -7.39
C SER A 987 0.64 -21.41 -6.32
N MET A 988 -0.22 -22.36 -6.70
CA MET A 988 -0.71 -23.39 -5.77
C MET A 988 0.35 -24.42 -5.38
N LYS A 989 1.36 -24.71 -6.22
CA LYS A 989 2.58 -25.44 -5.82
C LYS A 989 3.35 -24.69 -4.74
N SER A 990 3.45 -23.37 -4.87
CA SER A 990 4.14 -22.51 -3.89
C SER A 990 3.38 -22.46 -2.56
N VAL A 991 2.05 -22.64 -2.56
CA VAL A 991 1.23 -22.86 -1.36
C VAL A 991 1.41 -24.28 -0.81
N ALA A 992 1.37 -25.31 -1.67
CA ALA A 992 1.52 -26.72 -1.25
C ALA A 992 2.87 -27.00 -0.57
N LYS A 993 3.96 -26.41 -1.10
CA LYS A 993 5.33 -26.48 -0.53
C LYS A 993 5.47 -25.84 0.86
N LEU A 994 4.42 -25.21 1.39
CA LEU A 994 4.38 -24.77 2.79
C LEU A 994 4.09 -25.93 3.77
N ASN A 995 3.80 -27.15 3.29
CA ASN A 995 3.59 -28.38 4.08
C ASN A 995 2.53 -28.22 5.18
N VAL A 996 1.41 -27.58 4.83
CA VAL A 996 0.25 -27.36 5.69
C VAL A 996 -1.01 -27.79 4.94
N ASP A 997 -1.98 -28.36 5.65
CA ASP A 997 -3.23 -28.81 5.01
C ASP A 997 -3.93 -27.65 4.29
N LEU A 998 -4.46 -27.93 3.11
CA LEU A 998 -5.09 -26.93 2.27
C LEU A 998 -6.56 -26.76 2.66
N THR A 999 -6.99 -25.51 2.78
CA THR A 999 -8.42 -25.18 2.94
C THR A 999 -9.25 -25.72 1.76
N VAL A 1000 -10.56 -25.87 1.94
CA VAL A 1000 -11.48 -26.35 0.87
C VAL A 1000 -11.32 -25.52 -0.41
N GLU A 1001 -11.18 -24.20 -0.27
CA GLU A 1001 -10.98 -23.30 -1.40
C GLU A 1001 -9.61 -23.50 -2.07
N GLU A 1002 -8.53 -23.63 -1.29
CA GLU A 1002 -7.18 -23.93 -1.84
C GLU A 1002 -7.10 -25.31 -2.51
N ARG A 1003 -7.77 -26.33 -1.96
CA ARG A 1003 -7.92 -27.65 -2.58
C ARG A 1003 -8.66 -27.55 -3.91
N ASN A 1004 -9.72 -26.75 -3.98
CA ASN A 1004 -10.45 -26.49 -5.21
C ASN A 1004 -9.59 -25.73 -6.24
N LEU A 1005 -8.86 -24.68 -5.84
CA LEU A 1005 -7.96 -23.93 -6.73
C LEU A 1005 -6.87 -24.84 -7.32
N LEU A 1006 -6.19 -25.65 -6.50
CA LEU A 1006 -5.20 -26.62 -6.98
C LEU A 1006 -5.82 -27.58 -8.01
N SER A 1007 -7.01 -28.12 -7.70
CA SER A 1007 -7.76 -29.03 -8.58
C SER A 1007 -8.15 -28.38 -9.91
N VAL A 1008 -8.73 -27.19 -9.87
CA VAL A 1008 -9.14 -26.41 -11.05
C VAL A 1008 -7.95 -26.06 -11.93
N GLY A 1009 -6.82 -25.64 -11.34
CA GLY A 1009 -5.58 -25.37 -12.06
C GLY A 1009 -5.12 -26.57 -12.88
N TYR A 1010 -4.76 -27.67 -12.22
CA TYR A 1010 -4.24 -28.85 -12.92
C TYR A 1010 -5.27 -29.47 -13.89
N LYS A 1011 -6.57 -29.49 -13.53
CA LYS A 1011 -7.63 -30.02 -14.39
C LYS A 1011 -7.72 -29.29 -15.74
N ASN A 1012 -7.62 -27.97 -15.74
CA ASN A 1012 -7.66 -27.17 -16.96
C ASN A 1012 -6.36 -27.27 -17.77
N VAL A 1013 -5.20 -27.30 -17.10
CA VAL A 1013 -3.90 -27.55 -17.75
C VAL A 1013 -3.90 -28.88 -18.50
N ILE A 1014 -4.31 -29.98 -17.86
CA ILE A 1014 -4.28 -31.32 -18.48
C ILE A 1014 -5.42 -31.56 -19.49
N GLY A 1015 -6.61 -31.00 -19.26
CA GLY A 1015 -7.81 -31.28 -20.05
C GLY A 1015 -7.66 -30.92 -21.53
N SER A 1016 -7.03 -29.77 -21.80
CA SER A 1016 -6.74 -29.31 -23.16
C SER A 1016 -5.83 -30.29 -23.93
N ARG A 1017 -4.75 -30.77 -23.31
CA ARG A 1017 -3.79 -31.70 -23.91
C ARG A 1017 -4.40 -33.08 -24.14
N ARG A 1018 -5.21 -33.60 -23.20
CA ARG A 1018 -5.94 -34.87 -23.37
C ARG A 1018 -6.94 -34.82 -24.52
N ALA A 1019 -7.68 -33.72 -24.65
CA ALA A 1019 -8.59 -33.52 -25.78
C ALA A 1019 -7.82 -33.48 -27.12
N SER A 1020 -6.68 -32.77 -27.18
CA SER A 1020 -5.81 -32.78 -28.36
C SER A 1020 -5.31 -34.19 -28.71
N TRP A 1021 -4.84 -34.97 -27.73
CA TRP A 1021 -4.38 -36.34 -27.97
C TRP A 1021 -5.49 -37.25 -28.51
N ARG A 1022 -6.69 -37.23 -27.91
CA ARG A 1022 -7.88 -37.97 -28.42
C ARG A 1022 -8.21 -37.59 -29.87
N ILE A 1023 -8.12 -36.31 -30.22
CA ILE A 1023 -8.34 -35.81 -31.59
C ILE A 1023 -7.25 -36.34 -32.55
N PHE A 1024 -5.96 -36.21 -32.19
CA PHE A 1024 -4.86 -36.69 -33.03
C PHE A 1024 -4.90 -38.20 -33.23
N SER A 1025 -5.24 -38.98 -32.21
CA SER A 1025 -5.47 -40.43 -32.32
C SER A 1025 -6.59 -40.76 -33.33
N SER A 1026 -7.72 -40.04 -33.30
CA SER A 1026 -8.79 -40.21 -34.30
C SER A 1026 -8.36 -39.81 -35.72
N ILE A 1027 -7.50 -38.79 -35.86
CA ILE A 1027 -6.97 -38.35 -37.17
C ILE A 1027 -5.93 -39.36 -37.70
N GLU A 1028 -5.07 -39.90 -36.84
CA GLU A 1028 -4.10 -40.96 -37.17
C GLU A 1028 -4.81 -42.18 -37.75
N GLN A 1029 -5.83 -42.69 -37.06
CA GLN A 1029 -6.64 -43.81 -37.53
C GLN A 1029 -7.31 -43.52 -38.88
N LYS A 1030 -7.86 -42.31 -39.07
CA LYS A 1030 -8.51 -41.89 -40.33
C LYS A 1030 -7.54 -41.73 -41.50
N GLU A 1031 -6.29 -41.30 -41.26
CA GLU A 1031 -5.27 -41.22 -42.32
C GLU A 1031 -4.61 -42.59 -42.59
N ALA A 1032 -4.49 -43.46 -41.58
CA ALA A 1032 -4.04 -44.84 -41.73
C ALA A 1032 -5.01 -45.66 -42.60
N VAL A 1033 -6.33 -45.53 -42.37
CA VAL A 1033 -7.36 -46.15 -43.22
C VAL A 1033 -7.32 -45.66 -44.68
N LYS A 1034 -6.80 -44.44 -44.93
CA LYS A 1034 -6.58 -43.91 -46.29
C LYS A 1034 -5.24 -44.31 -46.92
N GLY A 1035 -4.38 -45.05 -46.21
CA GLY A 1035 -3.05 -45.46 -46.69
C GLY A 1035 -2.04 -44.32 -46.84
N ASN A 1036 -2.16 -43.25 -46.06
CA ASN A 1036 -1.32 -42.06 -46.17
C ASN A 1036 -0.14 -42.08 -45.17
N ASP A 1037 0.76 -43.04 -45.34
CA ASP A 1037 1.83 -43.38 -44.38
C ASP A 1037 2.72 -42.18 -43.98
N VAL A 1038 2.93 -41.22 -44.89
CA VAL A 1038 3.74 -40.01 -44.64
C VAL A 1038 3.05 -39.09 -43.63
N ASN A 1039 1.73 -38.92 -43.73
CA ASN A 1039 0.97 -38.11 -42.78
C ASN A 1039 0.78 -38.87 -41.46
N VAL A 1040 0.51 -40.17 -41.50
CA VAL A 1040 0.44 -41.03 -40.29
C VAL A 1040 1.73 -40.90 -39.48
N LYS A 1041 2.89 -40.97 -40.12
CA LYS A 1041 4.18 -40.79 -39.44
C LYS A 1041 4.32 -39.42 -38.78
N ARG A 1042 3.98 -38.34 -39.50
CA ARG A 1042 4.02 -36.96 -38.96
C ARG A 1042 3.07 -36.74 -37.79
N ILE A 1043 1.90 -37.39 -37.81
CA ILE A 1043 0.93 -37.33 -36.71
C ILE A 1043 1.51 -38.06 -35.49
N LYS A 1044 2.13 -39.23 -35.65
CA LYS A 1044 2.83 -39.94 -34.56
C LYS A 1044 3.95 -39.12 -33.94
N GLU A 1045 4.83 -38.53 -34.75
CA GLU A 1045 5.91 -37.63 -34.31
C GLU A 1045 5.38 -36.38 -33.55
N TYR A 1046 4.11 -35.99 -33.73
CA TYR A 1046 3.46 -34.93 -32.96
C TYR A 1046 2.74 -35.47 -31.70
N MET A 1047 2.10 -36.65 -31.80
CA MET A 1047 1.48 -37.31 -30.65
C MET A 1047 2.50 -37.62 -29.55
N GLU A 1048 3.71 -38.09 -29.91
CA GLU A 1048 4.81 -38.31 -28.96
C GLU A 1048 5.14 -37.06 -28.11
N LYS A 1049 5.00 -35.85 -28.68
CA LYS A 1049 5.20 -34.59 -27.94
C LYS A 1049 4.06 -34.32 -26.95
N VAL A 1050 2.81 -34.52 -27.39
CA VAL A 1050 1.63 -34.35 -26.53
C VAL A 1050 1.63 -35.39 -25.40
N GLU A 1051 2.08 -36.61 -25.67
CA GLU A 1051 2.25 -37.68 -24.67
C GLU A 1051 3.35 -37.35 -23.66
N LEU A 1052 4.43 -36.69 -24.09
CA LEU A 1052 5.48 -36.19 -23.18
C LEU A 1052 4.96 -35.04 -22.30
N GLU A 1053 4.24 -34.07 -22.87
CA GLU A 1053 3.59 -32.99 -22.11
C GLU A 1053 2.60 -33.54 -21.06
N LEU A 1054 1.74 -34.49 -21.46
CA LEU A 1054 0.81 -35.17 -20.55
C LEU A 1054 1.53 -35.95 -19.45
N SER A 1055 2.61 -36.67 -19.80
CA SER A 1055 3.42 -37.42 -18.82
C SER A 1055 4.05 -36.47 -17.79
N ASN A 1056 4.60 -35.33 -18.24
CA ASN A 1056 5.21 -34.33 -17.36
C ASN A 1056 4.19 -33.73 -16.38
N ILE A 1057 2.99 -33.36 -16.87
CA ILE A 1057 1.93 -32.80 -16.01
C ILE A 1057 1.48 -33.84 -14.96
N CYS A 1058 1.29 -35.11 -15.35
CA CYS A 1058 0.94 -36.16 -14.39
C CYS A 1058 2.03 -36.39 -13.33
N ILE A 1059 3.31 -36.47 -13.72
CA ILE A 1059 4.42 -36.69 -12.79
C ILE A 1059 4.55 -35.53 -11.80
N ASP A 1060 4.38 -34.30 -12.29
CA ASP A 1060 4.47 -33.06 -11.51
C ASP A 1060 3.41 -32.97 -10.40
N ILE A 1061 2.13 -33.26 -10.70
CA ILE A 1061 1.10 -33.37 -9.64
C ILE A 1061 1.32 -34.58 -8.73
N MET A 1062 1.86 -35.71 -9.22
CA MET A 1062 2.18 -36.85 -8.34
C MET A 1062 3.24 -36.49 -7.30
N SER A 1063 4.32 -35.80 -7.70
CA SER A 1063 5.35 -35.29 -6.78
C SER A 1063 4.74 -34.35 -5.73
N VAL A 1064 3.92 -33.39 -6.14
CA VAL A 1064 3.28 -32.44 -5.21
C VAL A 1064 2.29 -33.13 -4.26
N LEU A 1065 1.56 -34.15 -4.73
CA LEU A 1065 0.66 -34.93 -3.87
C LEU A 1065 1.45 -35.79 -2.87
N ASP A 1066 2.48 -36.51 -3.31
CA ASP A 1066 3.19 -37.49 -2.47
C ASP A 1066 4.22 -36.87 -1.52
N GLU A 1067 4.86 -35.77 -1.91
CA GLU A 1067 5.90 -35.10 -1.09
C GLU A 1067 5.32 -34.07 -0.11
N HIS A 1068 4.20 -33.43 -0.46
CA HIS A 1068 3.69 -32.25 0.28
C HIS A 1068 2.25 -32.39 0.77
N LEU A 1069 1.31 -32.86 -0.05
CA LEU A 1069 -0.12 -32.73 0.28
C LEU A 1069 -0.72 -33.93 1.01
N ILE A 1070 -0.44 -35.16 0.57
CA ILE A 1070 -0.92 -36.38 1.24
C ILE A 1070 -0.28 -36.55 2.63
N PRO A 1071 1.02 -36.28 2.84
CA PRO A 1071 1.63 -36.32 4.19
C PRO A 1071 1.09 -35.25 5.15
N SER A 1072 0.68 -34.08 4.63
CA SER A 1072 0.17 -32.95 5.42
C SER A 1072 -1.36 -32.91 5.54
N ALA A 1073 -2.09 -33.87 4.95
CA ALA A 1073 -3.55 -33.87 4.93
C ALA A 1073 -4.14 -34.28 6.28
N SER A 1074 -5.07 -33.49 6.81
CA SER A 1074 -5.84 -33.88 8.00
C SER A 1074 -6.78 -35.06 7.73
N GLU A 1075 -7.01 -35.85 8.76
CA GLU A 1075 -7.51 -37.23 8.65
C GLU A 1075 -9.00 -37.30 8.28
N GLY A 1076 -9.31 -37.34 6.98
CA GLY A 1076 -10.69 -37.42 6.47
C GLY A 1076 -10.87 -36.83 5.09
N GLU A 1077 -11.59 -35.72 4.98
CA GLU A 1077 -12.00 -35.13 3.70
C GLU A 1077 -10.80 -34.76 2.80
N SER A 1078 -9.75 -34.13 3.35
CA SER A 1078 -8.50 -33.82 2.63
C SER A 1078 -7.83 -35.10 2.11
N THR A 1079 -7.75 -36.15 2.95
CA THR A 1079 -7.18 -37.46 2.57
C THR A 1079 -7.93 -38.10 1.38
N VAL A 1080 -9.26 -38.09 1.42
CA VAL A 1080 -10.11 -38.62 0.33
C VAL A 1080 -9.91 -37.79 -0.95
N PHE A 1081 -9.90 -36.46 -0.84
CA PHE A 1081 -9.75 -35.55 -1.98
C PHE A 1081 -8.41 -35.75 -2.71
N PHE A 1082 -7.29 -35.81 -1.97
CA PHE A 1082 -5.97 -35.98 -2.57
C PHE A 1082 -5.74 -37.39 -3.12
N ASN A 1083 -6.20 -38.46 -2.46
CA ASN A 1083 -6.08 -39.82 -3.00
C ASN A 1083 -7.00 -40.05 -4.21
N LYS A 1084 -8.21 -39.45 -4.24
CA LYS A 1084 -9.05 -39.39 -5.44
C LYS A 1084 -8.31 -38.70 -6.59
N MET A 1085 -7.72 -37.54 -6.33
CA MET A 1085 -6.94 -36.80 -7.34
C MET A 1085 -5.75 -37.64 -7.85
N LYS A 1086 -5.05 -38.34 -6.95
CA LYS A 1086 -3.99 -39.28 -7.30
C LYS A 1086 -4.48 -40.37 -8.28
N GLY A 1087 -5.62 -40.98 -7.99
CA GLY A 1087 -6.27 -41.96 -8.87
C GLY A 1087 -6.61 -41.38 -10.25
N ASP A 1088 -7.14 -40.15 -10.30
CA ASP A 1088 -7.52 -39.45 -11.53
C ASP A 1088 -6.32 -39.23 -12.48
N TYR A 1089 -5.16 -38.81 -11.98
CA TYR A 1089 -3.99 -38.56 -12.84
C TYR A 1089 -3.25 -39.85 -13.26
N TYR A 1090 -3.25 -40.90 -12.43
CA TYR A 1090 -2.79 -42.23 -12.88
C TYR A 1090 -3.72 -42.82 -13.95
N ARG A 1091 -5.03 -42.60 -13.83
CA ARG A 1091 -6.02 -42.97 -14.87
C ARG A 1091 -5.75 -42.26 -16.19
N TYR A 1092 -5.43 -40.96 -16.13
CA TYR A 1092 -5.06 -40.19 -17.32
C TYR A 1092 -3.75 -40.68 -17.96
N LEU A 1093 -2.79 -41.13 -17.16
CA LEU A 1093 -1.56 -41.74 -17.67
C LEU A 1093 -1.83 -43.10 -18.36
N ALA A 1094 -2.70 -43.93 -17.77
CA ALA A 1094 -3.09 -45.23 -18.34
C ALA A 1094 -3.86 -45.15 -19.68
N GLU A 1095 -4.45 -43.99 -19.99
CA GLU A 1095 -5.23 -43.77 -21.22
C GLU A 1095 -4.38 -43.80 -22.49
N PHE A 1096 -3.21 -43.15 -22.46
CA PHE A 1096 -2.35 -42.98 -23.65
C PHE A 1096 -1.07 -43.83 -23.61
N LYS A 1097 -0.66 -44.33 -22.44
CA LYS A 1097 0.47 -45.26 -22.34
C LYS A 1097 0.14 -46.63 -22.93
N SER A 1098 1.18 -47.40 -23.23
CA SER A 1098 1.09 -48.75 -23.81
C SER A 1098 2.00 -49.76 -23.11
N GLY A 1099 1.77 -51.05 -23.35
CA GLY A 1099 2.56 -52.14 -22.76
C GLY A 1099 2.55 -52.12 -21.22
N ASN A 1100 3.72 -52.32 -20.62
CA ASN A 1100 3.88 -52.37 -19.16
C ASN A 1100 3.53 -51.05 -18.46
N GLU A 1101 3.85 -49.89 -19.07
CA GLU A 1101 3.59 -48.58 -18.47
C GLU A 1101 2.08 -48.32 -18.28
N ARG A 1102 1.25 -48.78 -19.22
CA ARG A 1102 -0.22 -48.73 -19.06
C ARG A 1102 -0.71 -49.59 -17.90
N LYS A 1103 -0.15 -50.79 -17.75
CA LYS A 1103 -0.53 -51.70 -16.69
C LYS A 1103 -0.15 -51.15 -15.32
N GLU A 1104 1.06 -50.65 -15.17
CA GLU A 1104 1.53 -50.03 -13.93
C GLU A 1104 0.71 -48.79 -13.56
N ALA A 1105 0.39 -47.92 -14.52
CA ALA A 1105 -0.49 -46.77 -14.29
C ALA A 1105 -1.91 -47.18 -13.89
N ALA A 1106 -2.47 -48.24 -14.49
CA ALA A 1106 -3.78 -48.77 -14.11
C ALA A 1106 -3.78 -49.39 -12.70
N ASP A 1107 -2.75 -50.17 -12.35
CA ASP A 1107 -2.60 -50.79 -11.03
C ASP A 1107 -2.44 -49.72 -9.92
N GLN A 1108 -1.70 -48.63 -10.17
CA GLN A 1108 -1.60 -47.50 -9.23
C GLN A 1108 -2.90 -46.68 -9.13
N SER A 1109 -3.63 -46.49 -10.24
CA SER A 1109 -4.92 -45.81 -10.26
C SER A 1109 -5.96 -46.57 -9.42
N LEU A 1110 -6.05 -47.90 -9.60
CA LEU A 1110 -6.91 -48.78 -8.81
C LEU A 1110 -6.60 -48.66 -7.31
N LYS A 1111 -5.33 -48.80 -6.92
CA LYS A 1111 -4.89 -48.70 -5.53
C LYS A 1111 -5.22 -47.34 -4.89
N ALA A 1112 -5.06 -46.24 -5.62
CA ALA A 1112 -5.38 -44.90 -5.12
C ALA A 1112 -6.89 -44.71 -4.92
N TYR A 1113 -7.73 -45.21 -5.83
CA TYR A 1113 -9.19 -45.17 -5.67
C TYR A 1113 -9.68 -46.09 -4.55
N GLU A 1114 -9.08 -47.27 -4.35
CA GLU A 1114 -9.39 -48.16 -3.21
C GLU A 1114 -9.10 -47.47 -1.87
N ILE A 1115 -7.91 -46.88 -1.70
CA ILE A 1115 -7.52 -46.11 -0.51
C ILE A 1115 -8.51 -44.95 -0.25
N ALA A 1116 -8.86 -44.20 -1.30
CA ALA A 1116 -9.83 -43.10 -1.19
C ALA A 1116 -11.23 -43.61 -0.81
N THR A 1117 -11.65 -44.79 -1.30
CA THR A 1117 -12.97 -45.37 -1.04
C THR A 1117 -13.10 -45.83 0.41
N THR A 1118 -12.11 -46.57 0.92
CA THR A 1118 -12.10 -46.99 2.34
C THR A 1118 -12.08 -45.79 3.29
N ALA A 1119 -11.33 -44.73 2.94
CA ALA A 1119 -11.32 -43.49 3.73
C ALA A 1119 -12.66 -42.72 3.66
N ALA A 1120 -13.34 -42.73 2.51
CA ALA A 1120 -14.64 -42.09 2.33
C ALA A 1120 -15.77 -42.83 3.05
N GLU A 1121 -15.81 -44.16 2.98
CA GLU A 1121 -16.80 -45.00 3.67
C GLU A 1121 -16.72 -44.85 5.19
N ALA A 1122 -15.51 -44.68 5.73
CA ALA A 1122 -15.27 -44.54 7.17
C ALA A 1122 -15.63 -43.16 7.74
N LYS A 1123 -15.60 -42.08 6.93
CA LYS A 1123 -15.67 -40.69 7.44
C LYS A 1123 -16.61 -39.73 6.72
N LEU A 1124 -17.16 -40.05 5.55
CA LEU A 1124 -18.03 -39.16 4.76
C LEU A 1124 -19.41 -39.79 4.52
N PRO A 1125 -20.52 -39.05 4.70
CA PRO A 1125 -21.86 -39.56 4.41
C PRO A 1125 -22.04 -39.84 2.91
N PRO A 1126 -22.93 -40.78 2.51
CA PRO A 1126 -23.17 -41.12 1.10
C PRO A 1126 -23.51 -39.92 0.21
N THR A 1127 -24.19 -38.93 0.77
CA THR A 1127 -24.58 -37.68 0.11
C THR A 1127 -23.45 -36.65 -0.07
N HIS A 1128 -22.23 -36.91 0.44
CA HIS A 1128 -21.14 -35.93 0.39
C HIS A 1128 -20.58 -35.74 -1.05
N PRO A 1129 -20.45 -34.51 -1.57
CA PRO A 1129 -20.00 -34.26 -2.95
C PRO A 1129 -18.67 -34.95 -3.32
N ILE A 1130 -17.69 -34.97 -2.40
CA ILE A 1130 -16.40 -35.63 -2.63
C ILE A 1130 -16.52 -37.17 -2.70
N ARG A 1131 -17.41 -37.80 -1.90
CA ARG A 1131 -17.66 -39.26 -1.94
C ARG A 1131 -18.39 -39.64 -3.24
N LEU A 1132 -19.39 -38.86 -3.64
CA LEU A 1132 -20.09 -39.05 -4.92
C LEU A 1132 -19.16 -38.83 -6.12
N GLY A 1133 -18.32 -37.79 -6.09
CA GLY A 1133 -17.34 -37.51 -7.13
C GLY A 1133 -16.22 -38.57 -7.22
N LEU A 1134 -15.91 -39.25 -6.12
CA LEU A 1134 -15.02 -40.42 -6.12
C LEU A 1134 -15.68 -41.61 -6.82
N ALA A 1135 -16.92 -41.97 -6.46
CA ALA A 1135 -17.65 -43.08 -7.08
C ALA A 1135 -17.89 -42.86 -8.59
N LEU A 1136 -18.16 -41.62 -9.01
CA LEU A 1136 -18.24 -41.22 -10.41
C LEU A 1136 -16.91 -41.47 -11.14
N ASN A 1137 -15.79 -40.99 -10.60
CA ASN A 1137 -14.50 -41.13 -11.28
C ASN A 1137 -13.99 -42.59 -11.28
N PHE A 1138 -14.28 -43.36 -10.23
CA PHE A 1138 -13.88 -44.77 -10.12
C PHE A 1138 -14.74 -45.70 -11.01
N SER A 1139 -16.04 -45.42 -11.17
CA SER A 1139 -16.86 -46.13 -12.17
C SER A 1139 -16.39 -45.83 -13.61
N VAL A 1140 -16.04 -44.57 -13.92
CA VAL A 1140 -15.41 -44.22 -15.21
C VAL A 1140 -14.07 -44.95 -15.41
N PHE A 1141 -13.27 -45.16 -14.37
CA PHE A 1141 -12.04 -45.96 -14.45
C PHE A 1141 -12.33 -47.43 -14.81
N TYR A 1142 -13.31 -48.05 -14.14
CA TYR A 1142 -13.71 -49.42 -14.46
C TYR A 1142 -14.22 -49.56 -15.90
N TYR A 1143 -14.91 -48.55 -16.43
CA TYR A 1143 -15.39 -48.52 -17.81
C TYR A 1143 -14.25 -48.27 -18.82
N GLU A 1144 -13.61 -47.09 -18.78
CA GLU A 1144 -12.66 -46.62 -19.82
C GLU A 1144 -11.30 -47.34 -19.81
N ILE A 1145 -10.80 -47.81 -18.65
CA ILE A 1145 -9.43 -48.34 -18.53
C ILE A 1145 -9.39 -49.85 -18.28
N MET A 1146 -10.24 -50.34 -17.36
CA MET A 1146 -10.29 -51.76 -16.98
C MET A 1146 -11.20 -52.61 -17.88
N ASN A 1147 -12.00 -51.98 -18.78
CA ASN A 1147 -12.99 -52.63 -19.64
C ASN A 1147 -13.93 -53.57 -18.87
N ALA A 1148 -14.39 -53.13 -17.69
CA ALA A 1148 -15.27 -53.88 -16.79
C ALA A 1148 -16.62 -53.15 -16.61
N PRO A 1149 -17.46 -53.05 -17.66
CA PRO A 1149 -18.65 -52.21 -17.68
C PRO A 1149 -19.68 -52.63 -16.62
N GLU A 1150 -19.82 -53.93 -16.32
CA GLU A 1150 -20.69 -54.42 -15.25
C GLU A 1150 -20.29 -53.87 -13.86
N ARG A 1151 -18.98 -53.83 -13.55
CA ARG A 1151 -18.46 -53.26 -12.29
C ARG A 1151 -18.65 -51.74 -12.24
N ALA A 1152 -18.43 -51.05 -13.36
CA ALA A 1152 -18.68 -49.62 -13.48
C ALA A 1152 -20.15 -49.28 -13.18
N CYS A 1153 -21.09 -49.99 -13.80
CA CYS A 1153 -22.52 -49.82 -13.59
C CYS A 1153 -22.95 -50.21 -12.16
N HIS A 1154 -22.40 -51.28 -11.58
CA HIS A 1154 -22.69 -51.64 -10.19
C HIS A 1154 -22.26 -50.52 -9.22
N LEU A 1155 -21.03 -50.04 -9.32
CA LEU A 1155 -20.49 -49.01 -8.43
C LEU A 1155 -21.23 -47.67 -8.57
N ALA A 1156 -21.49 -47.24 -9.80
CA ALA A 1156 -22.22 -46.00 -10.06
C ALA A 1156 -23.67 -46.07 -9.55
N LYS A 1157 -24.33 -47.22 -9.73
CA LYS A 1157 -25.70 -47.45 -9.24
C LYS A 1157 -25.75 -47.48 -7.71
N GLN A 1158 -24.84 -48.22 -7.07
CA GLN A 1158 -24.78 -48.29 -5.61
C GLN A 1158 -24.64 -46.90 -4.98
N ALA A 1159 -23.69 -46.08 -5.46
CA ALA A 1159 -23.49 -44.73 -4.93
C ALA A 1159 -24.70 -43.80 -5.19
N PHE A 1160 -25.39 -43.97 -6.31
CA PHE A 1160 -26.61 -43.21 -6.62
C PHE A 1160 -27.78 -43.60 -5.73
N ASP A 1161 -28.01 -44.91 -5.53
CA ASP A 1161 -29.08 -45.45 -4.67
C ASP A 1161 -28.83 -45.10 -3.19
N GLU A 1162 -27.58 -45.17 -2.71
CA GLU A 1162 -27.18 -44.74 -1.35
C GLU A 1162 -27.39 -43.23 -1.13
N ALA A 1163 -27.06 -42.37 -2.10
CA ALA A 1163 -27.25 -40.93 -1.92
C ALA A 1163 -28.71 -40.47 -2.07
N ILE A 1164 -29.54 -41.18 -2.84
CA ILE A 1164 -30.99 -40.91 -2.90
C ILE A 1164 -31.65 -41.08 -1.52
N SER A 1165 -31.26 -42.09 -0.73
CA SER A 1165 -31.96 -42.42 0.51
C SER A 1165 -31.79 -41.38 1.63
N GLU A 1166 -30.78 -40.53 1.54
CA GLU A 1166 -30.46 -39.48 2.54
C GLU A 1166 -30.57 -38.05 1.98
N LEU A 1167 -30.93 -37.87 0.71
CA LEU A 1167 -30.89 -36.58 0.00
C LEU A 1167 -31.69 -35.46 0.67
N ASP A 1168 -32.87 -35.79 1.23
CA ASP A 1168 -33.80 -34.85 1.86
C ASP A 1168 -33.29 -34.27 3.20
N THR A 1169 -32.11 -34.70 3.67
CA THR A 1169 -31.47 -34.21 4.91
C THR A 1169 -30.47 -33.07 4.70
N LEU A 1170 -30.17 -32.72 3.44
CA LEU A 1170 -29.15 -31.73 3.09
C LEU A 1170 -29.61 -30.28 3.23
N ASN A 1171 -28.65 -29.38 3.50
CA ASN A 1171 -28.86 -27.94 3.39
C ASN A 1171 -28.83 -27.47 1.92
N GLU A 1172 -29.35 -26.26 1.65
CA GLU A 1172 -29.61 -25.75 0.30
C GLU A 1172 -28.35 -25.67 -0.60
N GLU A 1173 -27.19 -25.41 0.01
CA GLU A 1173 -25.89 -25.37 -0.68
C GLU A 1173 -25.37 -26.77 -1.05
N SER A 1174 -25.31 -27.70 -0.09
CA SER A 1174 -24.84 -29.08 -0.34
C SER A 1174 -25.78 -29.85 -1.27
N TYR A 1175 -27.08 -29.58 -1.20
CA TYR A 1175 -28.10 -30.22 -2.04
C TYR A 1175 -27.83 -29.99 -3.53
N LYS A 1176 -27.42 -28.77 -3.91
CA LYS A 1176 -27.17 -28.39 -5.29
C LYS A 1176 -25.98 -29.12 -5.91
N ASP A 1177 -24.88 -29.25 -5.16
CA ASP A 1177 -23.66 -29.89 -5.66
C ASP A 1177 -23.80 -31.42 -5.71
N SER A 1178 -24.42 -32.04 -4.70
CA SER A 1178 -24.64 -33.49 -4.69
C SER A 1178 -25.63 -33.92 -5.77
N THR A 1179 -26.72 -33.18 -6.01
CA THR A 1179 -27.68 -33.49 -7.08
C THR A 1179 -27.06 -33.38 -8.49
N LEU A 1180 -26.15 -32.42 -8.71
CA LEU A 1180 -25.42 -32.31 -9.98
C LEU A 1180 -24.53 -33.54 -10.25
N ILE A 1181 -23.82 -34.03 -9.24
CA ILE A 1181 -22.96 -35.23 -9.38
C ILE A 1181 -23.81 -36.50 -9.56
N MET A 1182 -24.94 -36.60 -8.85
CA MET A 1182 -25.89 -37.70 -9.02
C MET A 1182 -26.52 -37.71 -10.42
N GLN A 1183 -26.79 -36.54 -11.01
CA GLN A 1183 -27.22 -36.46 -12.40
C GLN A 1183 -26.16 -37.04 -13.35
N LEU A 1184 -24.88 -36.68 -13.18
CA LEU A 1184 -23.79 -37.23 -13.99
C LEU A 1184 -23.63 -38.76 -13.84
N LEU A 1185 -23.80 -39.29 -12.62
CA LEU A 1185 -23.85 -40.74 -12.37
C LEU A 1185 -24.98 -41.42 -13.14
N ARG A 1186 -26.19 -40.85 -13.10
CA ARG A 1186 -27.37 -41.38 -13.81
C ARG A 1186 -27.22 -41.29 -15.33
N ASP A 1187 -26.68 -40.20 -15.83
CA ASP A 1187 -26.51 -39.97 -17.27
C ASP A 1187 -25.44 -40.94 -17.83
N ASN A 1188 -24.34 -41.18 -17.09
CA ASN A 1188 -23.37 -42.24 -17.40
C ASN A 1188 -23.97 -43.65 -17.33
N LEU A 1189 -24.73 -43.96 -16.27
CA LEU A 1189 -25.44 -45.25 -16.13
C LEU A 1189 -26.38 -45.51 -17.32
N THR A 1190 -27.06 -44.48 -17.79
CA THR A 1190 -27.97 -44.58 -18.95
C THR A 1190 -27.18 -44.93 -20.21
N LEU A 1191 -26.07 -44.23 -20.47
CA LEU A 1191 -25.21 -44.42 -21.64
C LEU A 1191 -24.52 -45.79 -21.62
N TRP A 1192 -23.92 -46.19 -20.50
CA TRP A 1192 -23.27 -47.51 -20.38
C TRP A 1192 -24.29 -48.65 -20.41
N THR A 1193 -25.50 -48.47 -19.88
CA THR A 1193 -26.55 -49.49 -20.01
C THR A 1193 -27.07 -49.59 -21.44
N SER A 1194 -27.14 -48.49 -22.21
CA SER A 1194 -27.43 -48.58 -23.65
C SER A 1194 -26.30 -49.27 -24.42
N ASP A 1195 -25.03 -48.99 -24.11
CA ASP A 1195 -23.89 -49.65 -24.78
C ASP A 1195 -23.92 -51.18 -24.51
N ILE A 1196 -24.15 -51.60 -23.26
CA ILE A 1196 -24.37 -53.02 -22.88
C ILE A 1196 -25.62 -53.62 -23.58
N SER A 1197 -26.63 -52.81 -23.87
CA SER A 1197 -27.85 -53.24 -24.58
C SER A 1197 -27.64 -53.38 -26.09
N GLU A 1198 -26.77 -52.55 -26.70
CA GLU A 1198 -26.41 -52.63 -28.11
C GLU A 1198 -25.41 -53.77 -28.37
N GLU A 1199 -24.42 -53.99 -27.50
CA GLU A 1199 -23.57 -55.19 -27.56
C GLU A 1199 -24.36 -56.48 -27.27
N GLY A 1200 -25.42 -56.41 -26.46
CA GLY A 1200 -26.38 -57.50 -26.27
C GLY A 1200 -27.44 -57.65 -27.36
N GLY A 1201 -27.47 -56.76 -28.36
CA GLY A 1201 -28.56 -56.64 -29.33
C GLY A 1201 -28.41 -57.47 -30.61
N ASP A 1202 -27.19 -57.86 -30.99
CA ASP A 1202 -26.90 -58.38 -32.34
C ASP A 1202 -26.74 -59.92 -32.41
N ASP A 1203 -26.91 -60.64 -31.30
CA ASP A 1203 -26.75 -62.11 -31.24
C ASP A 1203 -28.08 -62.89 -31.36
N ALA A 1204 -29.12 -62.25 -31.92
CA ALA A 1204 -30.48 -62.79 -31.99
C ALA A 1204 -31.13 -62.76 -33.40
N HIS A 1205 -30.36 -62.87 -34.50
CA HIS A 1205 -30.77 -63.66 -35.68
C HIS A 1205 -29.71 -63.73 -36.81
N LYS A 1206 -28.83 -64.75 -36.77
CA LYS A 1206 -28.57 -65.61 -37.95
C LYS A 1206 -27.90 -66.95 -37.59
N THR A 1207 -28.75 -67.94 -37.40
CA THR A 1207 -28.39 -69.36 -37.34
C THR A 1207 -27.90 -69.88 -38.71
N ASN A 1208 -26.71 -70.49 -38.73
CA ASN A 1208 -26.23 -71.60 -39.59
C ASN A 1208 -24.68 -71.52 -39.69
N GLY A 1209 -23.86 -72.54 -39.36
CA GLY A 1209 -24.14 -73.88 -38.83
C GLY A 1209 -22.87 -74.76 -38.89
N SER A 1210 -22.97 -76.00 -38.38
CA SER A 1210 -21.98 -77.11 -38.47
C SER A 1210 -20.71 -77.13 -37.57
N ALA A 1211 -20.89 -77.75 -36.38
CA ALA A 1211 -20.28 -79.03 -35.99
C ALA A 1211 -18.77 -79.16 -35.57
N LYS A 1212 -18.58 -79.30 -34.24
CA LYS A 1212 -17.89 -80.40 -33.51
C LYS A 1212 -16.34 -80.60 -33.65
N PRO A 1213 -15.67 -81.36 -32.72
CA PRO A 1213 -16.10 -81.84 -31.39
C PRO A 1213 -15.06 -81.78 -30.22
N GLY A 1214 -15.55 -81.66 -28.97
CA GLY A 1214 -15.00 -82.27 -27.72
C GLY A 1214 -13.60 -81.84 -27.23
N ALA A 1215 -13.20 -82.01 -25.97
CA ALA A 1215 -13.83 -82.38 -24.68
C ALA A 1215 -12.96 -81.71 -23.59
N GLY A 1216 -13.36 -81.36 -22.36
CA GLY A 1216 -14.28 -81.97 -21.38
C GLY A 1216 -13.47 -82.34 -20.13
N GLY A 1217 -13.87 -81.92 -18.92
CA GLY A 1217 -13.16 -82.26 -17.67
C GLY A 1217 -13.19 -81.21 -16.53
N ASP A 1218 -14.38 -81.01 -15.97
CA ASP A 1218 -14.72 -81.03 -14.52
C ASP A 1218 -14.05 -80.11 -13.46
N ASP A 1219 -14.94 -79.35 -12.81
CA ASP A 1219 -15.23 -79.25 -11.36
C ASP A 1219 -14.33 -78.58 -10.29
N ALA A 1220 -15.01 -77.72 -9.51
CA ALA A 1220 -14.95 -77.44 -8.04
C ALA A 1220 -13.65 -76.90 -7.41
N GLU A 1221 -13.68 -76.05 -6.37
CA GLU A 1221 -14.77 -75.51 -5.51
C GLU A 1221 -14.87 -73.97 -5.56
#